data_AF-J4H5H7-F1
#
_entry.id   AF-J4H5H7-F1
#
_cell.length_a   1.000
_cell.length_b   1.000
_cell.length_c   1.000
_cell.angle_alpha   90.00
_cell.angle_beta   90.00
_cell.angle_gamma   90.00
#
_symmetry.space_group_name_H-M   'P 1'
#
loop_
_entity.id
_entity.type
_entity.pdbx_description
1 polymer ?
#
loop_
_entity_poly.entity_id
_entity_poly.type
_entity_poly.pdbx_seq_one_letter_code
_entity_poly.pdbx_strand_id
1 'polypeptide(L)'
;MRFRRRASKKVSALPEKGDAVSTAIRDHEALSAWFIGPKAENSQLLKSHLNLIVDHITRARVEYFQNDPVRIISCFAKNGCASSGKLPDAAGVDYEHCTPRYWSSFVPSPFDAWKYGALVVDGVRAFVTVAIQDSTAYKREVAELHKHLTGMTDLLSRYSIPSFSPRYMGHMCFDNSLPATLGYLTAMLHNPNNVAVEASPLTSYIEYCVGQQLCKLLGYRTMEITDAGTCPPEFKGWGHITCDGSVANLEAMWQVRLFCGFALPLTVFLGLVSGISIFVASDQDKVSARNLKFYPLSLKWAIEEGGLGFLASSFTISLTRGRSESSLFMQASTTDLLNLKPEVILDIPNRLSQEYGISQQFLNEEIGRYLIQSVGREPLERRYGLTSTPKYIVSKMCHYSWPKGAAVLGVGRDNMEQIDVDINARMDVAQLEMKLLSLTRAGHPIYAVIAIIGATEHGAVDPLDKILQLRRKFQEEHGVSFLIHCDAAWGGYFASLLHEPPPGHRSARPAGDIDAFVPEQALSPYTETQLRALRHADSITLDPHKSGYVPYPAGGLCYRDERAKCLITWSGPYIDGGAGASDVESMGVFGLEGSKPGAAPVAVYLSHAVIGLHRCGYGALLGEVMFTAAKMNAQWATISLASDTLLVAPLVGLPAEREGRPRDEVEAQRRFVRERIVGRGNHELVRDAEAMALLRQMGGDLAINAFVCNFRVAPGGPANTDVAEASYLNARIVARLSLTRVDDAAQMKPLLLMGTELSADRYGESLKLLKRRLGLDEGDEGDLAGMCNVSMNPFPTRENFIGELSTAFLRVAEEEIKNCWKRVQPVPAIHSFIMQGTDDLYLTYLPMFNLGSYRQQLIVSAKLPDSIMKAYAEVRAQRPSAVFTLHTRAKVLLSEVLQKGSCVVDIHEDLPVLHGFNPDPKGFSSCGVALSEIKIVKHLSLSPTSLAREYPLFMPFFLYGTPGQKHIDHILLKAPNAQLSSSRVHFSFDEHAGPAEPAKGIDFRCGVIMILDEVREHTMQPYGRGHRPNFFAPRKTFRVSLYSDPFSGQYGCTPTDIRTVWERLDLGKPLAKGALTLGKSIYSDMTHLNRKTVPELCLLPTEQLTRDELLLSVTEDYEQISEDIKRVAAHHTAVAADDISAHILAAVSVRARKYDLRPVHESYARAHAAVHISRFALRELDDERSQCVAVRRGWKDSCDEVLLG
;
A
#
# COMPACT_ATOMS: atom_id res chain seq x y z
N MET A 1 39.44 58.47 6.92
CA MET A 1 40.87 58.08 6.86
C MET A 1 40.98 56.67 7.42
N ARG A 2 41.82 55.72 6.95
CA ARG A 2 42.79 55.65 5.83
C ARG A 2 42.56 54.32 5.06
N PHE A 3 43.12 54.20 3.85
CA PHE A 3 42.84 53.12 2.89
C PHE A 3 44.03 52.15 2.70
N ARG A 4 43.78 51.04 1.98
CA ARG A 4 44.70 50.19 1.17
C ARG A 4 45.46 49.00 1.80
N ARG A 5 45.04 47.81 1.35
CA ARG A 5 45.80 46.80 0.59
C ARG A 5 47.23 46.43 1.06
N ARG A 6 47.39 45.15 1.39
CA ARG A 6 48.38 44.28 0.72
C ARG A 6 47.75 42.92 0.39
N ALA A 7 47.69 42.61 -0.90
CA ALA A 7 47.40 41.27 -1.41
C ALA A 7 48.49 40.91 -2.41
N SER A 8 49.10 39.73 -2.28
CA SER A 8 49.68 38.90 -3.36
C SER A 8 50.58 37.79 -2.80
N LYS A 9 50.70 36.70 -3.56
CA LYS A 9 51.69 35.60 -3.43
C LYS A 9 51.73 34.83 -2.10
N LYS A 10 50.95 33.75 -2.04
CA LYS A 10 51.54 32.40 -2.14
C LYS A 10 50.58 31.47 -2.90
N VAL A 11 51.12 30.75 -3.87
CA VAL A 11 50.48 29.63 -4.58
C VAL A 11 51.18 28.36 -4.13
N SER A 12 50.52 27.21 -4.26
CA SER A 12 51.06 25.85 -4.11
C SER A 12 51.83 25.55 -2.83
N ALA A 13 51.11 24.98 -1.85
CA ALA A 13 51.57 23.79 -1.15
C ALA A 13 50.34 22.87 -0.98
N LEU A 14 50.49 21.58 -1.33
CA LEU A 14 49.53 20.56 -0.95
C LEU A 14 49.73 20.27 0.55
N PRO A 15 48.67 20.04 1.34
CA PRO A 15 48.83 19.34 2.61
C PRO A 15 49.36 17.94 2.33
N GLU A 16 50.46 17.55 2.97
CA GLU A 16 50.98 16.19 2.84
C GLU A 16 50.10 15.18 3.58
N LYS A 17 50.30 13.90 3.29
CA LYS A 17 49.55 12.78 3.90
C LYS A 17 49.77 12.78 5.43
N GLY A 18 48.73 12.56 6.24
CA GLY A 18 48.97 12.23 7.65
C GLY A 18 47.76 12.08 8.56
N ASP A 19 46.77 12.97 8.48
CA ASP A 19 45.64 12.96 9.42
C ASP A 19 44.42 12.22 8.85
N ALA A 20 44.01 11.15 9.55
CA ALA A 20 42.78 10.44 9.25
C ALA A 20 41.56 11.28 9.67
N VAL A 21 40.48 11.21 8.88
CA VAL A 21 39.23 11.92 9.20
C VAL A 21 38.66 11.37 10.51
N SER A 22 38.72 12.17 11.57
CA SER A 22 38.17 11.82 12.89
C SER A 22 36.64 11.85 12.86
N THR A 23 36.04 10.73 12.46
CA THR A 23 34.59 10.53 12.51
C THR A 23 34.13 10.43 13.96
N ALA A 24 33.64 11.54 14.50
CA ALA A 24 33.04 11.64 15.83
C ALA A 24 31.64 11.01 15.88
N ILE A 25 31.60 9.69 15.66
CA ILE A 25 30.42 8.82 15.80
C ILE A 25 30.02 8.80 17.28
N ARG A 26 28.71 8.70 17.53
CA ARG A 26 28.14 8.50 18.87
C ARG A 26 27.79 7.02 19.00
N ASP A 27 28.21 6.36 20.08
CA ASP A 27 28.22 4.89 20.15
C ASP A 27 26.85 4.24 19.88
N HIS A 28 26.87 3.11 19.15
CA HIS A 28 25.71 2.24 18.89
C HIS A 28 25.01 1.79 20.19
N GLU A 29 25.75 1.78 21.30
CA GLU A 29 25.26 1.57 22.66
C GLU A 29 24.22 2.62 23.09
N ALA A 30 24.43 3.90 22.74
CA ALA A 30 23.51 4.99 23.05
C ALA A 30 22.23 4.93 22.18
N LEU A 31 22.36 4.50 20.92
CA LEU A 31 21.23 4.20 20.04
C LEU A 31 20.40 3.02 20.58
N SER A 32 21.07 1.98 21.06
CA SER A 32 20.43 0.79 21.64
C SER A 32 19.55 1.10 22.86
N ALA A 33 19.87 2.16 23.61
CA ALA A 33 19.08 2.60 24.77
C ALA A 33 17.76 3.32 24.42
N TRP A 34 17.51 3.64 23.15
CA TRP A 34 16.30 4.35 22.71
C TRP A 34 15.14 3.43 22.31
N PHE A 35 15.30 2.11 22.44
CA PHE A 35 14.33 1.09 22.01
C PHE A 35 13.97 0.14 23.15
N ILE A 36 12.89 -0.64 23.00
CA ILE A 36 12.60 -1.76 23.92
C ILE A 36 13.56 -2.93 23.60
N GLY A 37 13.80 -3.13 22.30
CA GLY A 37 14.84 -4.01 21.77
C GLY A 37 14.31 -5.35 21.23
N PRO A 38 15.06 -6.02 20.32
CA PRO A 38 14.65 -7.27 19.66
C PRO A 38 14.24 -8.44 20.56
N LYS A 39 14.69 -8.44 21.83
CA LYS A 39 14.37 -9.42 22.88
C LYS A 39 13.85 -8.76 24.17
N ALA A 40 13.39 -7.51 24.07
CA ALA A 40 12.98 -6.68 25.20
C ALA A 40 14.07 -6.51 26.26
N GLU A 41 15.31 -6.34 25.80
CA GLU A 41 16.53 -6.11 26.56
C GLU A 41 16.36 -4.94 27.55
N ASN A 42 15.70 -3.86 27.12
CA ASN A 42 15.42 -2.68 27.93
C ASN A 42 14.07 -2.74 28.68
N SER A 43 13.43 -3.91 28.79
CA SER A 43 12.11 -4.05 29.44
C SER A 43 12.08 -3.58 30.90
N GLN A 44 13.19 -3.69 31.64
CA GLN A 44 13.28 -3.15 33.00
C GLN A 44 13.38 -1.62 33.02
N LEU A 45 14.01 -1.01 32.01
CA LEU A 45 14.04 0.44 31.82
C LEU A 45 12.63 0.99 31.56
N LEU A 46 11.87 0.34 30.68
CA LEU A 46 10.46 0.64 30.43
C LEU A 46 9.61 0.57 31.71
N LYS A 47 9.67 -0.54 32.45
CA LYS A 47 8.93 -0.72 33.72
C LYS A 47 9.23 0.40 34.72
N SER A 48 10.49 0.81 34.82
CA SER A 48 10.93 1.85 35.76
C SER A 48 10.36 3.22 35.39
N HIS A 49 10.30 3.55 34.10
CA HIS A 49 9.69 4.79 33.61
C HIS A 49 8.15 4.78 33.70
N LEU A 50 7.49 3.62 33.50
CA LEU A 50 6.05 3.49 33.70
C LEU A 50 5.66 3.75 35.17
N ASN A 51 6.43 3.22 36.12
CA ASN A 51 6.24 3.52 37.55
C ASN A 51 6.39 5.02 37.84
N LEU A 52 7.44 5.66 37.29
CA LEU A 52 7.66 7.11 37.44
C LEU A 52 6.47 7.93 36.92
N ILE A 53 5.91 7.56 35.76
CA ILE A 53 4.70 8.20 35.20
C ILE A 53 3.50 8.03 36.15
N VAL A 54 3.30 6.82 36.69
CA VAL A 54 2.23 6.51 37.65
C VAL A 54 2.38 7.30 38.96
N ASP A 55 3.59 7.45 39.48
CA ASP A 55 3.86 8.24 40.69
C ASP A 55 3.58 9.74 40.46
N HIS A 56 3.97 10.28 39.29
CA HIS A 56 3.73 11.68 38.94
C HIS A 56 2.24 12.00 38.72
N ILE A 57 1.49 11.18 37.99
CA ILE A 57 0.03 11.39 37.81
C ILE A 57 -0.72 11.22 39.14
N THR A 58 -0.29 10.29 40.00
CA THR A 58 -0.89 10.09 41.33
C THR A 58 -0.65 11.32 42.21
N ARG A 59 0.59 11.83 42.26
CA ARG A 59 0.92 13.06 43.00
C ARG A 59 0.10 14.26 42.51
N ALA A 60 0.08 14.49 41.19
CA ALA A 60 -0.67 15.60 40.60
C ALA A 60 -2.17 15.56 40.95
N ARG A 61 -2.80 14.38 40.95
CA ARG A 61 -4.22 14.20 41.31
C ARG A 61 -4.51 14.31 42.81
N VAL A 62 -3.50 14.21 43.68
CA VAL A 62 -3.63 14.40 45.14
C VAL A 62 -3.31 15.85 45.56
N GLU A 63 -2.42 16.53 44.83
CA GLU A 63 -2.01 17.90 45.10
C GLU A 63 -2.95 18.96 44.49
N TYR A 64 -3.75 18.62 43.48
CA TYR A 64 -4.75 19.51 42.88
C TYR A 64 -6.02 19.56 43.75
N PHE A 65 -6.59 20.76 43.95
CA PHE A 65 -7.74 21.04 44.83
C PHE A 65 -7.72 20.30 46.19
N GLN A 66 -6.61 20.40 46.94
CA GLN A 66 -6.41 19.71 48.23
C GLN A 66 -7.54 19.94 49.26
N ASN A 67 -8.26 21.05 49.16
CA ASN A 67 -9.35 21.43 50.06
C ASN A 67 -10.72 20.84 49.68
N ASP A 68 -10.81 20.01 48.63
CA ASP A 68 -12.05 19.34 48.27
C ASP A 68 -12.59 18.50 49.45
N PRO A 69 -13.91 18.55 49.72
CA PRO A 69 -14.54 17.83 50.84
C PRO A 69 -14.52 16.29 50.65
N VAL A 70 -14.12 15.84 49.46
CA VAL A 70 -13.98 14.44 49.08
C VAL A 70 -12.68 14.29 48.28
N ARG A 71 -11.75 13.43 48.72
CA ARG A 71 -10.45 13.20 48.04
C ARG A 71 -10.43 11.88 47.27
N ILE A 72 -9.42 11.69 46.42
CA ILE A 72 -9.04 10.37 45.91
C ILE A 72 -7.91 9.84 46.79
N ILE A 73 -8.16 8.75 47.53
CA ILE A 73 -7.15 8.12 48.40
C ILE A 73 -7.16 6.61 48.11
N SER A 74 -6.18 6.13 47.35
CA SER A 74 -5.86 4.70 47.24
C SER A 74 -4.86 4.33 48.33
N CYS A 75 -5.28 3.48 49.27
CA CYS A 75 -4.38 2.97 50.30
C CYS A 75 -3.59 1.77 49.77
N PHE A 76 -2.35 2.01 49.31
CA PHE A 76 -1.37 0.94 49.08
C PHE A 76 -0.95 0.31 50.43
N ALA A 77 -1.77 -0.61 50.92
CA ALA A 77 -1.52 -1.38 52.13
C ALA A 77 -0.49 -2.49 51.89
N LYS A 78 0.33 -2.77 52.92
CA LYS A 78 1.42 -3.76 52.87
C LYS A 78 0.91 -5.17 52.58
N ASN A 79 1.52 -5.84 51.61
CA ASN A 79 1.72 -7.30 51.69
C ASN A 79 3.21 -7.55 52.01
N GLY A 80 3.47 -8.26 53.11
CA GLY A 80 4.82 -8.57 53.56
C GLY A 80 5.28 -9.95 53.08
N CYS A 81 6.51 -10.04 52.57
CA CYS A 81 7.22 -11.30 52.44
C CYS A 81 8.36 -11.33 53.48
N ALA A 82 8.43 -12.39 54.28
CA ALA A 82 9.44 -12.54 55.32
C ALA A 82 10.50 -13.57 54.92
N SER A 83 11.64 -13.09 54.44
CA SER A 83 12.83 -13.94 54.19
C SER A 83 14.11 -13.17 54.48
N SER A 84 15.00 -13.77 55.27
CA SER A 84 16.25 -13.19 55.74
C SER A 84 17.33 -13.06 54.65
N GLY A 85 18.03 -11.93 54.61
CA GLY A 85 19.28 -11.75 53.86
C GLY A 85 20.01 -10.49 54.33
N LYS A 86 21.33 -10.56 54.53
CA LYS A 86 22.16 -9.40 54.91
C LYS A 86 22.63 -8.65 53.66
N LEU A 87 22.63 -7.32 53.73
CA LEU A 87 23.42 -6.48 52.82
C LEU A 87 24.91 -6.52 53.22
N PRO A 88 25.85 -6.51 52.26
CA PRO A 88 27.24 -6.11 52.47
C PRO A 88 27.39 -4.58 52.41
N ASP A 89 28.42 -4.06 53.08
CA ASP A 89 28.70 -2.61 53.14
C ASP A 89 29.20 -2.02 51.81
N ALA A 90 28.88 -0.74 51.58
CA ALA A 90 29.41 0.06 50.48
C ALA A 90 30.49 1.03 50.98
N ALA A 91 31.60 1.16 50.24
CA ALA A 91 32.72 2.02 50.61
C ALA A 91 33.27 2.82 49.42
N GLY A 92 33.07 4.15 49.48
CA GLY A 92 33.98 5.17 48.93
C GLY A 92 34.11 5.32 47.40
N VAL A 93 33.40 6.30 46.85
CA VAL A 93 33.91 7.15 45.76
C VAL A 93 33.58 8.60 46.12
N ASP A 94 34.53 9.51 45.90
CA ASP A 94 34.48 10.92 46.33
C ASP A 94 34.02 11.85 45.18
N TYR A 95 33.40 12.99 45.52
CA TYR A 95 32.80 13.93 44.56
C TYR A 95 32.98 15.40 45.00
N GLU A 96 34.09 16.02 44.60
CA GLU A 96 34.25 17.48 44.60
C GLU A 96 34.71 18.02 43.24
N HIS A 97 34.43 19.32 43.01
CA HIS A 97 34.86 20.18 41.89
C HIS A 97 33.97 20.28 40.63
N CYS A 98 32.81 20.94 40.76
CA CYS A 98 32.51 22.17 39.99
C CYS A 98 31.26 22.90 40.53
N THR A 99 31.32 24.24 40.66
CA THR A 99 30.22 25.07 41.16
C THR A 99 29.37 25.68 40.03
N PRO A 100 28.07 25.98 40.26
CA PRO A 100 27.12 26.32 39.20
C PRO A 100 26.85 27.82 39.05
N ARG A 101 26.16 28.20 37.96
CA ARG A 101 25.17 29.29 37.95
C ARG A 101 24.07 29.02 36.92
N TYR A 102 22.82 29.21 37.34
CA TYR A 102 21.57 28.99 36.57
C TYR A 102 21.38 27.58 36.00
N TRP A 103 21.03 26.63 36.87
CA TRP A 103 20.08 25.51 36.70
C TRP A 103 20.23 24.62 37.95
N SER A 104 19.40 24.83 38.98
CA SER A 104 19.66 24.23 40.30
C SER A 104 18.38 23.91 41.09
N SER A 105 17.61 22.94 40.62
CA SER A 105 16.56 22.28 41.41
C SER A 105 16.04 20.95 40.83
N PHE A 106 16.89 20.10 40.25
CA PHE A 106 16.62 18.65 40.14
C PHE A 106 17.91 17.82 40.05
N VAL A 107 18.31 17.25 41.18
CA VAL A 107 19.23 16.10 41.31
C VAL A 107 18.52 15.12 42.25
N PRO A 108 18.44 13.81 41.93
CA PRO A 108 17.67 12.88 42.76
C PRO A 108 18.33 12.71 44.13
N SER A 109 17.56 12.98 45.19
CA SER A 109 18.02 12.75 46.56
C SER A 109 17.64 11.33 46.99
N PRO A 110 18.58 10.54 47.55
CA PRO A 110 18.28 9.22 48.11
C PRO A 110 17.62 9.38 49.49
N PHE A 111 16.31 9.69 49.52
CA PHE A 111 15.53 9.69 50.76
C PHE A 111 14.63 8.47 50.88
N ASP A 112 15.05 7.56 51.75
CA ASP A 112 14.25 6.44 52.23
C ASP A 112 12.93 6.86 52.91
N ALA A 113 12.01 5.90 52.92
CA ALA A 113 10.98 5.76 53.97
C ALA A 113 9.99 6.92 54.18
N TRP A 114 9.40 7.47 53.11
CA TRP A 114 8.08 8.12 53.21
C TRP A 114 6.98 7.10 53.54
N LYS A 115 6.91 6.70 54.81
CA LYS A 115 5.78 5.97 55.39
C LYS A 115 4.56 6.89 55.39
N TYR A 116 3.57 6.59 54.57
CA TYR A 116 2.23 7.18 54.72
C TYR A 116 1.65 6.74 56.08
N GLY A 117 1.81 7.60 57.08
CA GLY A 117 1.07 7.51 58.34
C GLY A 117 -0.41 7.78 58.10
N ALA A 118 -1.28 7.16 58.90
CA ALA A 118 -2.72 7.34 58.78
C ALA A 118 -3.15 8.74 59.23
N LEU A 119 -3.10 9.71 58.30
CA LEU A 119 -3.71 11.02 58.46
C LEU A 119 -5.24 10.91 58.32
N VAL A 120 -5.88 10.41 59.37
CA VAL A 120 -7.32 10.57 59.58
C VAL A 120 -7.58 12.05 59.85
N VAL A 121 -7.88 12.80 58.79
CA VAL A 121 -8.45 14.15 58.91
C VAL A 121 -9.95 13.98 59.03
N ASP A 122 -10.47 14.14 60.25
CA ASP A 122 -11.90 14.02 60.52
C ASP A 122 -12.72 14.93 59.59
N GLY A 123 -13.68 14.33 58.89
CA GLY A 123 -14.57 15.01 57.94
C GLY A 123 -14.26 14.75 56.46
N VAL A 124 -13.04 14.34 56.09
CA VAL A 124 -12.69 14.07 54.67
C VAL A 124 -13.28 12.74 54.22
N ARG A 125 -14.17 12.76 53.22
CA ARG A 125 -14.66 11.54 52.54
C ARG A 125 -13.72 11.19 51.38
N ALA A 126 -13.85 9.99 50.81
CA ALA A 126 -13.16 9.65 49.56
C ALA A 126 -14.15 9.21 48.46
N PHE A 127 -13.87 9.58 47.21
CA PHE A 127 -14.72 9.26 46.05
C PHE A 127 -14.73 7.76 45.76
N VAL A 128 -13.54 7.14 45.89
CA VAL A 128 -13.36 5.69 45.97
C VAL A 128 -12.72 5.41 47.31
N THR A 129 -13.45 4.76 48.21
CA THR A 129 -12.98 4.39 49.56
C THR A 129 -12.41 2.97 49.56
N VAL A 130 -11.64 2.62 50.59
CA VAL A 130 -11.24 1.22 50.83
C VAL A 130 -12.46 0.30 50.92
N ALA A 131 -13.58 0.75 51.52
CA ALA A 131 -14.82 -0.04 51.57
C ALA A 131 -15.48 -0.27 50.19
N ILE A 132 -15.33 0.68 49.24
CA ILE A 132 -15.72 0.46 47.85
C ILE A 132 -14.78 -0.55 47.19
N GLN A 133 -13.46 -0.40 47.39
CA GLN A 133 -12.44 -1.32 46.85
C GLN A 133 -12.58 -2.75 47.40
N ASP A 134 -13.02 -2.88 48.65
CA ASP A 134 -13.26 -4.17 49.29
C ASP A 134 -14.57 -4.85 48.88
N SER A 135 -15.49 -4.11 48.25
CA SER A 135 -16.80 -4.62 47.84
C SER A 135 -16.71 -5.72 46.78
N THR A 136 -17.65 -6.67 46.83
CA THR A 136 -17.75 -7.78 45.85
C THR A 136 -17.92 -7.26 44.42
N ALA A 137 -18.62 -6.14 44.23
CA ALA A 137 -18.80 -5.51 42.93
C ALA A 137 -17.46 -5.01 42.36
N TYR A 138 -16.72 -4.17 43.12
CA TYR A 138 -15.43 -3.65 42.67
C TYR A 138 -14.42 -4.77 42.37
N LYS A 139 -14.33 -5.78 43.25
CA LYS A 139 -13.45 -6.94 43.05
C LYS A 139 -13.80 -7.74 41.80
N ARG A 140 -15.09 -7.84 41.43
CA ARG A 140 -15.53 -8.45 40.16
C ARG A 140 -15.11 -7.63 38.95
N GLU A 141 -15.38 -6.31 38.94
CA GLU A 141 -15.02 -5.47 37.79
C GLU A 141 -13.49 -5.42 37.56
N VAL A 142 -12.69 -5.44 38.64
CA VAL A 142 -11.22 -5.54 38.56
C VAL A 142 -10.78 -6.91 38.02
N ALA A 143 -11.47 -8.00 38.38
CA ALA A 143 -11.16 -9.34 37.86
C ALA A 143 -11.49 -9.46 36.36
N GLU A 144 -12.63 -8.95 35.90
CA GLU A 144 -12.97 -8.92 34.47
C GLU A 144 -12.04 -7.99 33.68
N LEU A 145 -11.65 -6.83 34.22
CA LEU A 145 -10.63 -5.97 33.62
C LEU A 145 -9.28 -6.71 33.48
N HIS A 146 -8.84 -7.42 34.52
CA HIS A 146 -7.59 -8.19 34.48
C HIS A 146 -7.65 -9.31 33.43
N LYS A 147 -8.73 -10.08 33.41
CA LYS A 147 -9.01 -11.14 32.43
C LYS A 147 -8.96 -10.61 30.99
N HIS A 148 -9.70 -9.54 30.68
CA HIS A 148 -9.74 -8.97 29.33
C HIS A 148 -8.40 -8.31 28.94
N LEU A 149 -7.69 -7.66 29.87
CA LEU A 149 -6.37 -7.09 29.61
C LEU A 149 -5.32 -8.17 29.34
N THR A 150 -5.28 -9.24 30.14
CA THR A 150 -4.37 -10.37 29.95
C THR A 150 -4.66 -11.10 28.64
N GLY A 151 -5.93 -11.37 28.32
CA GLY A 151 -6.34 -11.95 27.04
C GLY A 151 -5.88 -11.10 25.86
N MET A 152 -6.25 -9.82 25.81
CA MET A 152 -5.84 -8.91 24.73
C MET A 152 -4.31 -8.80 24.59
N THR A 153 -3.57 -8.83 25.70
CA THR A 153 -2.09 -8.79 25.68
C THR A 153 -1.50 -10.07 25.09
N ASP A 154 -2.03 -11.25 25.42
CA ASP A 154 -1.60 -12.53 24.85
C ASP A 154 -1.94 -12.62 23.35
N LEU A 155 -3.16 -12.20 22.94
CA LEU A 155 -3.55 -12.15 21.53
C LEU A 155 -2.65 -11.24 20.71
N LEU A 156 -2.40 -10.00 21.19
CA LEU A 156 -1.46 -9.09 20.52
C LEU A 156 -0.03 -9.65 20.47
N SER A 157 0.40 -10.41 21.49
CA SER A 157 1.73 -11.02 21.53
C SER A 157 1.89 -12.20 20.55
N ARG A 158 0.81 -12.91 20.22
CA ARG A 158 0.81 -14.07 19.29
C ARG A 158 0.54 -13.68 17.85
N TYR A 159 -0.36 -12.73 17.62
CA TYR A 159 -0.96 -12.48 16.30
C TYR A 159 -0.54 -11.14 15.66
N SER A 160 0.30 -10.34 16.32
CA SER A 160 0.90 -9.15 15.70
C SER A 160 2.12 -9.48 14.84
N ILE A 161 2.38 -8.64 13.84
CA ILE A 161 3.66 -8.67 13.10
C ILE A 161 4.81 -8.35 14.07
N PRO A 162 5.90 -9.15 14.13
CA PRO A 162 7.01 -8.93 15.05
C PRO A 162 7.98 -7.84 14.54
N SER A 163 7.50 -6.60 14.41
CA SER A 163 8.25 -5.46 13.85
C SER A 163 9.50 -5.07 14.66
N PHE A 164 9.54 -5.43 15.95
CA PHE A 164 10.72 -5.30 16.81
C PHE A 164 11.89 -6.20 16.37
N SER A 165 11.63 -7.26 15.59
CA SER A 165 12.65 -8.23 15.20
C SER A 165 13.49 -7.74 14.01
N PRO A 166 14.84 -7.86 14.06
CA PRO A 166 15.71 -7.72 12.89
C PRO A 166 15.40 -8.68 11.73
N ARG A 167 14.57 -9.71 11.93
CA ARG A 167 14.04 -10.56 10.85
C ARG A 167 12.91 -9.88 10.07
N TYR A 168 12.32 -8.79 10.57
CA TYR A 168 11.32 -8.01 9.85
C TYR A 168 11.98 -6.88 9.04
N MET A 169 11.80 -6.93 7.72
CA MET A 169 12.31 -5.95 6.77
C MET A 169 11.28 -5.65 5.67
N GLY A 170 9.99 -5.77 5.99
CA GLY A 170 8.87 -5.71 5.03
C GLY A 170 8.44 -4.30 4.68
N HIS A 171 7.49 -3.76 5.45
CA HIS A 171 6.92 -2.42 5.29
C HIS A 171 7.59 -1.41 6.25
N MET A 172 7.12 -0.16 6.25
CA MET A 172 7.50 0.94 7.14
C MET A 172 7.06 0.73 8.61
N CYS A 173 7.36 -0.43 9.21
CA CYS A 173 6.99 -0.81 10.58
C CYS A 173 8.21 -1.40 11.30
N PHE A 174 8.52 -0.95 12.53
CA PHE A 174 9.73 -1.34 13.27
C PHE A 174 9.47 -1.25 14.80
N ASP A 175 10.49 -1.31 15.66
CA ASP A 175 10.32 -0.92 17.08
C ASP A 175 10.17 0.60 17.19
N ASN A 176 9.31 1.06 18.10
CA ASN A 176 9.10 2.49 18.34
C ASN A 176 10.18 3.03 19.27
N SER A 177 10.47 4.33 19.21
CA SER A 177 11.35 4.93 20.20
C SER A 177 10.68 4.89 21.58
N LEU A 178 11.42 4.42 22.57
CA LEU A 178 11.06 4.45 23.99
C LEU A 178 10.69 5.86 24.46
N PRO A 179 11.42 6.96 24.12
CA PRO A 179 10.99 8.31 24.50
C PRO A 179 9.65 8.74 23.86
N ALA A 180 9.37 8.38 22.60
CA ALA A 180 8.07 8.67 22.00
C ALA A 180 6.94 7.90 22.69
N THR A 181 7.16 6.61 22.94
CA THR A 181 6.20 5.72 23.60
C THR A 181 5.85 6.21 25.01
N LEU A 182 6.86 6.57 25.81
CA LEU A 182 6.68 7.14 27.14
C LEU A 182 6.00 8.52 27.10
N GLY A 183 6.35 9.36 26.12
CA GLY A 183 5.72 10.67 25.93
C GLY A 183 4.22 10.57 25.64
N TYR A 184 3.83 9.67 24.73
CA TYR A 184 2.42 9.40 24.43
C TYR A 184 1.66 8.94 25.68
N LEU A 185 2.18 7.91 26.37
CA LEU A 185 1.54 7.35 27.57
C LEU A 185 1.40 8.38 28.70
N THR A 186 2.40 9.23 28.90
CA THR A 186 2.37 10.31 29.91
C THR A 186 1.20 11.27 29.66
N ALA A 187 1.09 11.78 28.43
CA ALA A 187 0.04 12.75 28.08
C ALA A 187 -1.35 12.11 27.94
N MET A 188 -1.44 10.85 27.49
CA MET A 188 -2.70 10.09 27.41
C MET A 188 -3.42 10.00 28.75
N LEU A 189 -2.70 9.91 29.87
CA LEU A 189 -3.27 9.88 31.23
C LEU A 189 -3.89 11.22 31.70
N HIS A 190 -3.67 12.30 30.93
CA HIS A 190 -4.36 13.59 31.06
C HIS A 190 -5.43 13.82 29.98
N ASN A 191 -5.41 13.04 28.88
CA ASN A 191 -6.32 13.11 27.73
C ASN A 191 -6.60 14.55 27.18
N PRO A 192 -5.58 15.38 26.92
CA PRO A 192 -5.77 16.73 26.40
C PRO A 192 -6.19 16.72 24.92
N ASN A 193 -7.07 17.65 24.55
CA ASN A 193 -7.60 17.78 23.18
C ASN A 193 -7.09 19.05 22.51
N ASN A 194 -6.13 18.92 21.60
CA ASN A 194 -5.39 20.02 20.95
C ASN A 194 -6.25 20.84 19.94
N VAL A 195 -7.57 20.61 19.89
CA VAL A 195 -8.50 21.43 19.10
C VAL A 195 -8.78 22.81 19.70
N ALA A 196 -8.64 22.93 21.02
CA ALA A 196 -8.95 24.14 21.79
C ALA A 196 -7.92 24.35 22.90
N VAL A 197 -7.38 25.56 23.01
CA VAL A 197 -6.31 25.91 23.95
C VAL A 197 -6.75 25.69 25.41
N GLU A 198 -7.99 26.02 25.75
CA GLU A 198 -8.59 25.79 27.07
C GLU A 198 -8.64 24.30 27.49
N ALA A 199 -8.71 23.38 26.52
CA ALA A 199 -8.75 21.94 26.75
C ALA A 199 -7.35 21.27 26.71
N SER A 200 -6.29 22.05 26.47
CA SER A 200 -4.96 21.51 26.12
C SER A 200 -3.79 22.51 26.23
N PRO A 201 -3.74 23.48 27.17
CA PRO A 201 -2.90 24.67 27.01
C PRO A 201 -1.40 24.34 26.90
N LEU A 202 -0.92 23.36 27.68
CA LEU A 202 0.44 22.86 27.60
C LEU A 202 0.71 22.08 26.30
N THR A 203 -0.20 21.21 25.86
CA THR A 203 0.05 20.35 24.69
C THR A 203 -0.17 21.06 23.35
N SER A 204 -0.99 22.13 23.32
CA SER A 204 -1.05 23.08 22.21
C SER A 204 0.29 23.82 22.05
N TYR A 205 0.89 24.31 23.16
CA TYR A 205 2.22 24.91 23.14
C TYR A 205 3.30 23.92 22.67
N ILE A 206 3.28 22.68 23.19
CA ILE A 206 4.20 21.62 22.76
C ILE A 206 4.03 21.31 21.26
N GLU A 207 2.80 21.30 20.72
CA GLU A 207 2.59 21.11 19.29
C GLU A 207 3.15 22.27 18.46
N TYR A 208 2.98 23.52 18.89
CA TYR A 208 3.62 24.67 18.25
C TYR A 208 5.16 24.56 18.28
N CYS A 209 5.74 24.15 19.41
CA CYS A 209 7.17 23.88 19.53
C CYS A 209 7.63 22.75 18.58
N VAL A 210 6.86 21.67 18.45
CA VAL A 210 7.12 20.59 17.49
C VAL A 210 7.03 21.10 16.05
N GLY A 211 6.03 21.92 15.71
CA GLY A 211 5.92 22.58 14.42
C GLY A 211 7.17 23.40 14.07
N GLN A 212 7.66 24.21 15.01
CA GLN A 212 8.92 24.95 14.83
C GLN A 212 10.14 24.01 14.73
N GLN A 213 10.20 22.92 15.50
CA GLN A 213 11.28 21.90 15.39
C GLN A 213 11.30 21.24 14.01
N LEU A 214 10.15 20.88 13.45
CA LEU A 214 10.02 20.31 12.10
C LEU A 214 10.37 21.35 11.02
N CYS A 215 9.93 22.60 11.15
CA CYS A 215 10.37 23.69 10.27
C CYS A 215 11.90 23.88 10.28
N LYS A 216 12.54 23.82 11.45
CA LYS A 216 13.99 23.93 11.63
C LYS A 216 14.74 22.76 10.96
N LEU A 217 14.25 21.53 11.14
CA LEU A 217 14.73 20.32 10.46
C LEU A 217 14.67 20.44 8.93
N LEU A 218 13.62 21.06 8.40
CA LEU A 218 13.43 21.25 6.95
C LEU A 218 14.16 22.48 6.39
N GLY A 219 14.85 23.26 7.24
CA GLY A 219 15.60 24.45 6.85
C GLY A 219 14.74 25.69 6.60
N TYR A 220 13.48 25.70 7.09
CA TYR A 220 12.66 26.90 7.14
C TYR A 220 13.07 27.81 8.32
N ARG A 221 12.79 29.11 8.19
CA ARG A 221 13.07 30.11 9.24
C ARG A 221 12.08 29.96 10.39
N THR A 222 12.57 29.96 11.61
CA THR A 222 11.78 29.88 12.86
C THR A 222 12.06 31.09 13.75
N MET A 223 11.29 31.25 14.85
CA MET A 223 11.49 32.37 15.80
C MET A 223 12.91 32.46 16.39
N GLU A 224 13.62 31.34 16.51
CA GLU A 224 14.98 31.29 17.09
C GLU A 224 16.09 31.69 16.10
N ILE A 225 15.81 31.76 14.78
CA ILE A 225 16.84 31.95 13.76
C ILE A 225 16.99 33.43 13.43
N THR A 226 17.85 34.11 14.21
CA THR A 226 18.22 35.52 14.00
C THR A 226 19.64 35.71 13.45
N ASP A 227 20.54 34.73 13.57
CA ASP A 227 21.96 34.91 13.26
C ASP A 227 22.37 34.54 11.82
N ALA A 228 23.40 35.27 11.36
CA ALA A 228 23.79 35.47 9.97
C ALA A 228 24.10 34.21 9.12
N GLY A 229 23.61 34.23 7.87
CA GLY A 229 24.51 33.95 6.73
C GLY A 229 23.99 33.13 5.55
N THR A 230 23.02 32.22 5.72
CA THR A 230 22.77 31.16 4.70
C THR A 230 21.30 30.82 4.37
N CYS A 231 20.32 31.49 4.99
CA CYS A 231 18.89 31.33 4.66
C CYS A 231 18.37 32.48 3.77
N PRO A 232 17.42 32.21 2.84
CA PRO A 232 16.65 33.27 2.18
C PRO A 232 15.83 34.11 3.19
N PRO A 233 15.56 35.41 2.95
CA PRO A 233 15.32 36.33 4.06
C PRO A 233 13.90 36.38 4.64
N GLU A 234 12.87 36.03 3.87
CA GLU A 234 11.61 36.81 3.93
C GLU A 234 10.57 36.35 4.98
N PHE A 235 10.23 35.06 5.07
CA PHE A 235 9.05 34.60 5.83
C PHE A 235 9.39 33.64 6.98
N LYS A 236 8.55 33.61 8.03
CA LYS A 236 8.60 32.64 9.13
C LYS A 236 7.77 31.41 8.76
N GLY A 237 8.30 30.22 9.03
CA GLY A 237 7.62 28.95 8.81
C GLY A 237 6.71 28.54 9.99
N TRP A 238 5.72 27.72 9.69
CA TRP A 238 4.78 27.14 10.66
C TRP A 238 4.50 25.68 10.30
N GLY A 239 4.14 24.87 11.29
CA GLY A 239 3.72 23.49 11.10
C GLY A 239 2.97 22.96 12.31
N HIS A 240 2.38 21.79 12.15
CA HIS A 240 1.52 21.12 13.13
C HIS A 240 1.53 19.59 12.90
N ILE A 241 0.92 18.84 13.82
CA ILE A 241 0.78 17.38 13.75
C ILE A 241 -0.59 17.01 13.17
N THR A 242 -0.60 16.10 12.20
CA THR A 242 -1.81 15.46 11.66
C THR A 242 -1.93 14.03 12.17
N CYS A 243 -3.08 13.38 12.01
CA CYS A 243 -3.22 11.96 12.32
C CYS A 243 -2.34 11.09 11.39
N ASP A 244 -2.20 11.47 10.13
CA ASP A 244 -1.30 10.81 9.18
C ASP A 244 -0.89 11.65 7.96
N GLY A 245 0.12 11.17 7.23
CA GLY A 245 0.63 11.79 6.00
C GLY A 245 -0.31 11.77 4.80
N SER A 246 -1.36 10.93 4.78
CA SER A 246 -2.47 11.11 3.83
C SER A 246 -3.30 12.33 4.20
N VAL A 247 -3.47 12.64 5.48
CA VAL A 247 -4.14 13.88 5.92
C VAL A 247 -3.25 15.10 5.71
N ALA A 248 -1.95 15.05 6.01
CA ALA A 248 -1.03 16.14 5.67
C ALA A 248 -0.92 16.38 4.14
N ASN A 249 -0.84 15.33 3.33
CA ASN A 249 -0.95 15.45 1.87
C ASN A 249 -2.34 15.94 1.46
N LEU A 250 -3.41 15.47 2.12
CA LEU A 250 -4.77 15.97 1.88
C LEU A 250 -4.93 17.41 2.37
N GLU A 251 -4.14 17.95 3.28
CA GLU A 251 -4.15 19.35 3.74
C GLU A 251 -3.23 20.23 2.90
N ALA A 252 -2.17 19.69 2.31
CA ALA A 252 -1.40 20.33 1.25
C ALA A 252 -2.19 20.35 -0.08
N MET A 253 -2.99 19.33 -0.35
CA MET A 253 -3.98 19.35 -1.44
C MET A 253 -5.24 20.12 -1.08
N TRP A 254 -5.73 20.05 0.16
CA TRP A 254 -6.78 20.90 0.74
C TRP A 254 -6.21 22.23 1.21
N GLN A 255 -5.04 22.59 0.68
CA GLN A 255 -4.88 23.90 0.11
C GLN A 255 -5.59 23.97 -1.28
N VAL A 256 -6.75 23.30 -1.52
CA VAL A 256 -7.72 23.34 -2.67
C VAL A 256 -9.10 22.59 -2.44
N ARG A 257 -10.29 23.25 -2.28
CA ARG A 257 -11.67 22.64 -2.41
C ARG A 257 -12.86 23.61 -2.37
N LEU A 258 -14.14 23.23 -2.59
CA LEU A 258 -14.89 23.21 -3.88
C LEU A 258 -16.43 23.44 -3.65
N PHE A 259 -17.30 23.07 -4.62
CA PHE A 259 -18.63 23.65 -4.93
C PHE A 259 -19.87 22.90 -4.37
N CYS A 260 -21.02 23.59 -4.32
CA CYS A 260 -22.32 23.08 -3.86
C CYS A 260 -22.98 22.14 -4.87
N GLY A 261 -23.50 20.98 -4.43
CA GLY A 261 -24.26 20.08 -5.32
C GLY A 261 -24.88 18.84 -4.69
N PHE A 262 -24.37 18.35 -3.56
CA PHE A 262 -24.83 17.10 -2.90
C PHE A 262 -25.25 17.27 -1.43
N ALA A 263 -25.71 18.46 -1.04
CA ALA A 263 -26.02 18.78 0.36
C ALA A 263 -27.32 18.14 0.91
N LEU A 264 -28.23 17.68 0.04
CA LEU A 264 -29.51 17.11 0.48
C LEU A 264 -29.41 15.67 1.04
N PRO A 265 -28.82 14.68 0.34
CA PRO A 265 -28.90 13.28 0.77
C PRO A 265 -28.17 12.99 2.08
N LEU A 266 -26.97 13.55 2.28
CA LEU A 266 -26.15 13.23 3.45
C LEU A 266 -26.73 13.81 4.75
N THR A 267 -27.33 14.99 4.68
CA THR A 267 -27.99 15.66 5.82
C THR A 267 -29.21 14.86 6.29
N VAL A 268 -30.01 14.36 5.33
CA VAL A 268 -31.14 13.44 5.63
C VAL A 268 -30.64 12.13 6.22
N PHE A 269 -29.56 11.55 5.68
CA PHE A 269 -29.00 10.29 6.18
C PHE A 269 -28.46 10.41 7.60
N LEU A 270 -27.74 11.48 7.95
CA LEU A 270 -27.20 11.68 9.30
C LEU A 270 -28.29 12.05 10.33
N GLY A 271 -29.32 12.79 9.91
CA GLY A 271 -30.46 13.14 10.76
C GLY A 271 -31.34 11.93 11.12
N LEU A 272 -31.58 11.01 10.18
CA LEU A 272 -32.38 9.80 10.41
C LEU A 272 -31.68 8.74 11.28
N VAL A 273 -30.36 8.82 11.43
CA VAL A 273 -29.51 7.76 12.01
C VAL A 273 -29.09 8.05 13.45
N SER A 274 -28.89 9.32 13.79
CA SER A 274 -28.37 9.70 15.11
C SER A 274 -29.45 9.85 16.19
N GLY A 275 -30.67 10.22 15.82
CA GLY A 275 -31.74 10.55 16.78
C GLY A 275 -31.46 11.80 17.62
N ILE A 276 -30.32 12.46 17.41
CA ILE A 276 -29.89 13.66 18.10
C ILE A 276 -30.43 14.86 17.33
N SER A 277 -31.14 15.76 18.02
CA SER A 277 -31.37 17.11 17.52
C SER A 277 -30.03 17.86 17.49
N ILE A 278 -29.27 17.68 16.42
CA ILE A 278 -28.10 18.50 16.13
C ILE A 278 -28.63 19.93 15.98
N PHE A 279 -28.37 20.77 16.98
CA PHE A 279 -28.44 22.21 16.79
C PHE A 279 -27.44 22.54 15.69
N VAL A 280 -27.96 22.80 14.49
CA VAL A 280 -27.19 23.48 13.45
C VAL A 280 -26.95 24.89 14.00
N ALA A 281 -25.79 25.08 14.62
CA ALA A 281 -25.24 26.41 14.79
C ALA A 281 -25.21 27.03 13.39
N SER A 282 -25.91 28.15 13.24
CA SER A 282 -25.88 28.90 11.99
C SER A 282 -24.49 29.50 11.81
N ASP A 283 -24.24 29.88 10.56
CA ASP A 283 -23.06 30.61 10.12
C ASP A 283 -21.74 29.83 10.05
N GLN A 284 -21.12 29.94 8.87
CA GLN A 284 -19.79 30.51 8.71
C GLN A 284 -18.79 30.27 9.87
N ASP A 285 -18.13 29.11 9.86
CA ASP A 285 -16.69 29.16 9.56
C ASP A 285 -16.23 27.88 8.87
N LYS A 286 -15.29 28.08 7.87
CA LYS A 286 -14.46 27.03 5.32
C LYS A 286 -13.18 27.46 4.44
N VAL A 287 -12.29 26.48 4.15
CA VAL A 287 -11.44 26.33 2.93
C VAL A 287 -10.25 27.31 2.83
N SER A 288 -9.12 27.12 2.10
CA SER A 288 -8.38 26.04 1.43
C SER A 288 -7.79 26.51 0.06
N ALA A 289 -6.47 26.73 -0.04
CA ALA A 289 -5.69 27.46 -1.09
C ALA A 289 -5.83 27.19 -2.62
N ARG A 290 -6.91 26.54 -3.06
CA ARG A 290 -7.65 27.00 -4.24
C ARG A 290 -7.93 28.49 -4.04
N ASN A 291 -8.03 28.95 -2.78
CA ASN A 291 -7.85 30.33 -2.34
C ASN A 291 -6.60 30.89 -3.01
N LEU A 292 -5.35 30.58 -2.63
CA LEU A 292 -4.15 31.12 -3.31
C LEU A 292 -4.29 31.20 -4.85
N LYS A 293 -4.73 30.14 -5.54
CA LYS A 293 -4.89 30.19 -7.01
C LYS A 293 -6.03 31.12 -7.49
N PHE A 294 -7.18 31.18 -6.81
CA PHE A 294 -8.39 31.93 -7.23
C PHE A 294 -8.73 33.15 -6.35
N TYR A 295 -7.95 33.45 -5.31
CA TYR A 295 -8.09 34.56 -4.37
C TYR A 295 -7.87 35.89 -5.08
N PRO A 296 -6.91 36.03 -6.02
CA PRO A 296 -6.85 37.20 -6.89
C PRO A 296 -8.13 37.40 -7.71
N LEU A 297 -8.81 36.33 -8.16
CA LEU A 297 -10.10 36.44 -8.85
C LEU A 297 -11.27 36.72 -7.89
N SER A 298 -11.20 36.22 -6.66
CA SER A 298 -12.19 36.47 -5.60
C SER A 298 -12.13 37.93 -5.12
N LEU A 299 -10.92 38.46 -4.92
CA LEU A 299 -10.67 39.87 -4.64
C LEU A 299 -11.08 40.75 -5.82
N LYS A 300 -10.80 40.33 -7.07
CA LYS A 300 -11.26 41.06 -8.25
C LYS A 300 -12.78 41.19 -8.27
N TRP A 301 -13.51 40.13 -7.94
CA TRP A 301 -14.97 40.18 -7.81
C TRP A 301 -15.43 41.09 -6.65
N ALA A 302 -14.76 41.04 -5.49
CA ALA A 302 -15.03 41.92 -4.35
C ALA A 302 -14.74 43.41 -4.63
N ILE A 303 -13.84 43.73 -5.57
CA ILE A 303 -13.60 45.10 -6.05
C ILE A 303 -14.61 45.49 -7.15
N GLU A 304 -15.07 44.55 -7.98
CA GLU A 304 -16.06 44.80 -9.05
C GLU A 304 -17.48 45.01 -8.52
N GLU A 305 -17.90 44.27 -7.49
CA GLU A 305 -19.30 44.18 -7.03
C GLU A 305 -19.47 44.23 -5.50
N GLY A 306 -18.39 44.46 -4.75
CA GLY A 306 -18.39 44.49 -3.29
C GLY A 306 -17.88 45.81 -2.70
N GLY A 307 -17.71 45.82 -1.37
CA GLY A 307 -17.27 46.98 -0.59
C GLY A 307 -15.84 47.47 -0.87
N LEU A 308 -15.06 46.77 -1.72
CA LEU A 308 -13.66 47.10 -2.02
C LEU A 308 -13.46 47.93 -3.30
N GLY A 309 -14.54 48.40 -3.95
CA GLY A 309 -14.47 49.14 -5.22
C GLY A 309 -13.58 50.39 -5.24
N PHE A 310 -13.29 50.99 -4.07
CA PHE A 310 -12.35 52.12 -3.95
C PHE A 310 -10.89 51.75 -4.28
N LEU A 311 -10.54 50.46 -4.28
CA LEU A 311 -9.21 49.96 -4.68
C LEU A 311 -9.01 49.93 -6.21
N ALA A 312 -10.09 50.03 -7.00
CA ALA A 312 -10.08 49.71 -8.43
C ALA A 312 -9.11 50.56 -9.27
N SER A 313 -8.80 51.78 -8.83
CA SER A 313 -7.92 52.74 -9.51
C SER A 313 -6.55 52.93 -8.83
N SER A 314 -6.26 52.20 -7.75
CA SER A 314 -5.09 52.45 -6.89
C SER A 314 -4.30 51.19 -6.53
N PHE A 315 -4.96 50.05 -6.27
CA PHE A 315 -4.26 48.84 -5.85
C PHE A 315 -3.47 48.21 -7.00
N THR A 316 -2.14 48.22 -6.89
CA THR A 316 -1.24 47.60 -7.87
C THR A 316 -0.71 46.24 -7.40
N ILE A 317 -0.28 45.40 -8.34
CA ILE A 317 0.23 44.05 -8.09
C ILE A 317 1.42 43.74 -9.00
N SER A 318 2.38 42.99 -8.46
CA SER A 318 3.56 42.53 -9.22
C SER A 318 3.21 41.26 -10.00
N LEU A 319 3.11 41.38 -11.33
CA LEU A 319 2.86 40.23 -12.20
C LEU A 319 4.08 39.32 -12.28
N THR A 320 3.86 38.03 -12.55
CA THR A 320 4.97 37.06 -12.70
C THR A 320 5.78 37.32 -13.96
N ARG A 321 5.14 37.82 -15.03
CA ARG A 321 5.80 38.25 -16.27
C ARG A 321 6.17 39.73 -16.18
N GLY A 322 7.41 40.08 -16.51
CA GLY A 322 7.92 41.46 -16.51
C GLY A 322 8.60 41.84 -15.19
N ARG A 323 9.93 41.64 -15.11
CA ARG A 323 10.75 42.02 -13.95
C ARG A 323 10.91 43.57 -13.86
N SER A 324 9.88 44.30 -13.40
CA SER A 324 9.98 45.54 -12.59
C SER A 324 8.65 46.33 -12.46
N GLU A 325 7.67 46.14 -13.35
CA GLU A 325 6.52 47.04 -13.44
C GLU A 325 5.31 46.54 -12.63
N SER A 326 4.95 47.30 -11.60
CA SER A 326 3.73 47.06 -10.81
C SER A 326 2.51 47.50 -11.64
N SER A 327 1.61 46.56 -11.92
CA SER A 327 0.44 46.78 -12.77
C SER A 327 -0.81 47.05 -11.93
N LEU A 328 -1.74 47.87 -12.41
CA LEU A 328 -3.02 48.06 -11.72
C LEU A 328 -3.78 46.72 -11.65
N PHE A 329 -4.19 46.28 -10.46
CA PHE A 329 -4.74 44.95 -10.23
C PHE A 329 -5.98 44.65 -11.10
N MET A 330 -6.82 45.66 -11.33
CA MET A 330 -7.99 45.53 -12.20
C MET A 330 -7.66 45.34 -13.68
N GLN A 331 -6.50 45.81 -14.15
CA GLN A 331 -6.03 45.65 -15.54
C GLN A 331 -5.36 44.31 -15.80
N ALA A 332 -4.93 43.57 -14.76
CA ALA A 332 -4.36 42.24 -14.92
C ALA A 332 -5.40 41.26 -15.51
N SER A 333 -4.96 40.43 -16.47
CA SER A 333 -5.83 39.43 -17.10
C SER A 333 -6.11 38.27 -16.15
N THR A 334 -7.17 37.50 -16.42
CA THR A 334 -7.45 36.27 -15.67
C THR A 334 -6.26 35.32 -15.65
N THR A 335 -5.52 35.23 -16.77
CA THR A 335 -4.32 34.40 -16.90
C THR A 335 -3.17 34.88 -16.02
N ASP A 336 -2.93 36.19 -15.93
CA ASP A 336 -1.87 36.75 -15.07
C ASP A 336 -2.21 36.55 -13.59
N LEU A 337 -3.47 36.81 -13.21
CA LEU A 337 -3.98 36.64 -11.85
C LEU A 337 -3.92 35.18 -11.38
N LEU A 338 -4.21 34.21 -12.26
CA LEU A 338 -4.03 32.78 -12.02
C LEU A 338 -2.56 32.31 -12.03
N ASN A 339 -1.61 33.17 -12.37
CA ASN A 339 -0.19 32.84 -12.42
C ASN A 339 0.70 33.77 -11.56
N LEU A 340 0.12 34.56 -10.66
CA LEU A 340 0.88 35.27 -9.61
C LEU A 340 1.70 34.28 -8.77
N LYS A 341 2.78 34.78 -8.16
CA LYS A 341 3.63 33.97 -7.29
C LYS A 341 2.98 33.74 -5.91
N PRO A 342 3.20 32.59 -5.24
CA PRO A 342 2.62 32.31 -3.92
C PRO A 342 2.85 33.43 -2.90
N GLU A 343 4.08 33.92 -2.81
CA GLU A 343 4.48 34.99 -1.91
C GLU A 343 3.78 36.34 -2.21
N VAL A 344 3.50 36.64 -3.48
CA VAL A 344 2.79 37.86 -3.89
C VAL A 344 1.31 37.80 -3.49
N ILE A 345 0.70 36.62 -3.54
CA ILE A 345 -0.71 36.42 -3.20
C ILE A 345 -0.91 36.40 -1.67
N LEU A 346 -0.01 35.72 -0.95
CA LEU A 346 0.02 35.68 0.52
C LEU A 346 0.23 37.07 1.17
N ASP A 347 0.83 38.00 0.44
CA ASP A 347 1.07 39.36 0.92
C ASP A 347 -0.10 40.34 0.68
N ILE A 348 -1.11 39.96 -0.12
CA ILE A 348 -2.25 40.83 -0.42
C ILE A 348 -2.97 41.33 0.86
N PRO A 349 -3.34 40.49 1.85
CA PRO A 349 -3.98 40.98 3.08
C PRO A 349 -3.13 42.00 3.84
N ASN A 350 -1.81 41.75 3.92
CA ASN A 350 -0.87 42.64 4.59
C ASN A 350 -0.80 43.99 3.87
N ARG A 351 -0.68 43.98 2.54
CA ARG A 351 -0.64 45.20 1.72
C ARG A 351 -1.93 45.98 1.77
N LEU A 352 -3.09 45.33 1.73
CA LEU A 352 -4.39 45.99 1.89
C LEU A 352 -4.51 46.69 3.26
N SER A 353 -3.99 46.06 4.32
CA SER A 353 -3.96 46.69 5.64
C SER A 353 -2.96 47.85 5.74
N GLN A 354 -1.75 47.70 5.19
CA GLN A 354 -0.68 48.71 5.29
C GLN A 354 -0.85 49.91 4.34
N GLU A 355 -1.32 49.68 3.11
CA GLU A 355 -1.47 50.72 2.08
C GLU A 355 -2.81 51.48 2.19
N TYR A 356 -3.87 50.82 2.70
CA TYR A 356 -5.24 51.37 2.70
C TYR A 356 -5.91 51.39 4.08
N GLY A 357 -5.24 50.94 5.14
CA GLY A 357 -5.81 50.91 6.50
C GLY A 357 -6.93 49.88 6.70
N ILE A 358 -7.07 48.90 5.79
CA ILE A 358 -8.14 47.90 5.83
C ILE A 358 -7.92 46.96 7.02
N SER A 359 -8.95 46.77 7.86
CA SER A 359 -8.90 45.81 8.95
C SER A 359 -9.08 44.38 8.42
N GLN A 360 -8.38 43.42 9.04
CA GLN A 360 -8.48 42.00 8.64
C GLN A 360 -9.92 41.48 8.80
N GLN A 361 -10.65 41.89 9.84
CA GLN A 361 -12.07 41.55 10.01
C GLN A 361 -12.91 42.00 8.82
N PHE A 362 -12.84 43.27 8.42
CA PHE A 362 -13.60 43.79 7.28
C PHE A 362 -13.19 43.09 5.97
N LEU A 363 -11.88 42.85 5.78
CA LEU A 363 -11.39 42.11 4.61
C LEU A 363 -12.01 40.70 4.54
N ASN A 364 -12.06 39.98 5.66
CA ASN A 364 -12.64 38.63 5.75
C ASN A 364 -14.15 38.65 5.47
N GLU A 365 -14.90 39.53 6.14
CA GLU A 365 -16.36 39.68 6.00
C GLU A 365 -16.78 40.07 4.57
N GLU A 366 -15.96 40.86 3.88
CA GLU A 366 -16.24 41.33 2.53
C GLU A 366 -15.77 40.32 1.46
N ILE A 367 -14.50 39.91 1.48
CA ILE A 367 -13.98 38.98 0.48
C ILE A 367 -14.63 37.59 0.62
N GLY A 368 -14.97 37.16 1.84
CA GLY A 368 -15.56 35.86 2.16
C GLY A 368 -16.82 35.50 1.38
N ARG A 369 -17.55 36.50 0.87
CA ARG A 369 -18.74 36.31 -0.01
C ARG A 369 -18.36 35.88 -1.42
N TYR A 370 -17.21 36.34 -1.92
CA TYR A 370 -16.70 36.13 -3.27
C TYR A 370 -15.62 35.05 -3.33
N LEU A 371 -14.98 34.77 -2.18
CA LEU A 371 -14.17 33.60 -1.98
C LEU A 371 -14.94 32.37 -2.46
N ILE A 372 -14.28 31.61 -3.32
CA ILE A 372 -14.64 30.27 -3.80
C ILE A 372 -15.13 29.27 -2.74
N GLN A 373 -14.92 29.61 -1.48
CA GLN A 373 -15.17 28.91 -0.25
C GLN A 373 -16.67 28.87 0.05
N SER A 374 -17.33 29.98 -0.30
CA SER A 374 -18.77 30.21 -0.21
C SER A 374 -19.47 29.94 -1.55
N VAL A 375 -18.87 30.37 -2.68
CA VAL A 375 -19.48 30.24 -4.02
C VAL A 375 -19.10 28.96 -4.79
N GLY A 376 -18.10 28.21 -4.33
CA GLY A 376 -17.52 27.08 -5.06
C GLY A 376 -16.55 27.47 -6.18
N ARG A 377 -16.41 26.66 -7.24
CA ARG A 377 -15.45 26.93 -8.34
C ARG A 377 -16.11 27.57 -9.55
N GLU A 378 -17.21 26.95 -9.98
CA GLU A 378 -17.90 27.28 -11.22
C GLU A 378 -18.29 28.76 -11.40
N PRO A 379 -18.70 29.53 -10.35
CA PRO A 379 -19.11 30.92 -10.57
C PRO A 379 -17.95 31.83 -10.98
N LEU A 380 -16.76 31.65 -10.42
CA LEU A 380 -15.57 32.37 -10.88
C LEU A 380 -15.15 31.93 -12.29
N GLU A 381 -15.27 30.65 -12.60
CA GLU A 381 -14.90 30.12 -13.92
C GLU A 381 -15.85 30.65 -14.99
N ARG A 382 -17.16 30.69 -14.71
CA ARG A 382 -18.18 31.29 -15.57
C ARG A 382 -18.02 32.80 -15.69
N ARG A 383 -17.71 33.52 -14.59
CA ARG A 383 -17.53 34.98 -14.57
C ARG A 383 -16.31 35.42 -15.38
N TYR A 384 -15.18 34.75 -15.20
CA TYR A 384 -13.90 35.16 -15.79
C TYR A 384 -13.47 34.33 -17.02
N GLY A 385 -14.40 33.57 -17.61
CA GLY A 385 -14.21 32.90 -18.91
C GLY A 385 -13.27 31.69 -18.90
N LEU A 386 -13.14 30.99 -17.77
CA LEU A 386 -12.19 29.90 -17.60
C LEU A 386 -12.72 28.58 -18.17
N THR A 387 -12.24 28.22 -19.35
CA THR A 387 -12.51 26.94 -20.02
C THR A 387 -11.54 25.83 -19.61
N SER A 388 -10.27 26.18 -19.29
CA SER A 388 -9.22 25.22 -18.93
C SER A 388 -9.11 25.03 -17.41
N THR A 389 -9.51 23.86 -16.91
CA THR A 389 -9.38 23.49 -15.48
C THR A 389 -7.90 23.43 -15.05
N PRO A 390 -7.49 24.01 -13.90
CA PRO A 390 -6.12 23.93 -13.43
C PRO A 390 -5.68 22.51 -13.02
N LYS A 391 -4.39 22.22 -13.17
CA LYS A 391 -3.80 20.88 -12.99
C LYS A 391 -2.84 20.79 -11.80
N TYR A 392 -2.78 19.62 -11.17
CA TYR A 392 -1.63 19.17 -10.38
C TYR A 392 -0.68 18.35 -11.26
N ILE A 393 0.60 18.30 -10.92
CA ILE A 393 1.58 17.42 -11.58
C ILE A 393 2.39 16.64 -10.55
N VAL A 394 2.54 15.32 -10.75
CA VAL A 394 3.30 14.42 -9.85
C VAL A 394 3.91 13.24 -10.64
N SER A 395 4.92 12.57 -10.09
CA SER A 395 5.41 11.29 -10.64
C SER A 395 4.36 10.17 -10.57
N LYS A 396 4.42 9.19 -11.49
CA LYS A 396 3.66 7.92 -11.41
C LYS A 396 3.97 7.07 -10.15
N MET A 397 5.03 7.43 -9.41
CA MET A 397 5.35 6.88 -8.09
C MET A 397 4.59 7.52 -6.93
N CYS A 398 3.62 8.40 -7.20
CA CYS A 398 2.84 9.04 -6.16
C CYS A 398 2.14 8.03 -5.23
N HIS A 399 2.18 8.33 -3.93
CA HIS A 399 1.40 7.60 -2.94
C HIS A 399 -0.10 7.81 -3.21
N TYR A 400 -0.92 6.79 -2.97
CA TYR A 400 -2.34 6.78 -3.33
C TYR A 400 -3.17 7.91 -2.63
N SER A 401 -2.61 8.56 -1.59
CA SER A 401 -3.16 9.78 -1.00
C SER A 401 -3.42 10.89 -2.01
N TRP A 402 -2.62 10.99 -3.07
CA TRP A 402 -2.73 12.05 -4.08
C TRP A 402 -3.99 11.91 -4.96
N PRO A 403 -4.20 10.81 -5.71
CA PRO A 403 -5.46 10.61 -6.44
C PRO A 403 -6.68 10.49 -5.51
N LYS A 404 -6.53 9.90 -4.31
CA LYS A 404 -7.56 9.92 -3.25
C LYS A 404 -7.93 11.36 -2.89
N GLY A 405 -6.94 12.24 -2.71
CA GLY A 405 -7.12 13.66 -2.41
C GLY A 405 -7.82 14.42 -3.53
N ALA A 406 -7.37 14.29 -4.78
CA ALA A 406 -8.04 14.94 -5.91
C ALA A 406 -9.52 14.53 -6.04
N ALA A 407 -9.85 13.25 -5.78
CA ALA A 407 -11.23 12.76 -5.74
C ALA A 407 -12.03 13.32 -4.55
N VAL A 408 -11.50 13.19 -3.32
CA VAL A 408 -12.12 13.75 -2.09
C VAL A 408 -12.37 15.25 -2.24
N LEU A 409 -11.48 15.97 -2.92
CA LEU A 409 -11.56 17.42 -3.08
C LEU A 409 -12.44 17.86 -4.27
N GLY A 410 -12.90 16.94 -5.11
CA GLY A 410 -13.66 17.30 -6.32
C GLY A 410 -12.83 18.03 -7.38
N VAL A 411 -11.50 17.90 -7.31
CA VAL A 411 -10.58 18.25 -8.41
C VAL A 411 -10.67 17.20 -9.52
N GLY A 412 -10.91 15.94 -9.15
CA GLY A 412 -10.99 14.79 -10.04
C GLY A 412 -9.62 14.21 -10.39
N ARG A 413 -9.53 12.89 -10.54
CA ARG A 413 -8.29 12.18 -10.89
C ARG A 413 -7.66 12.76 -12.16
N ASP A 414 -8.47 13.05 -13.17
CA ASP A 414 -8.05 13.45 -14.51
C ASP A 414 -7.50 14.90 -14.57
N ASN A 415 -7.47 15.60 -13.43
CA ASN A 415 -6.75 16.86 -13.25
C ASN A 415 -5.45 16.72 -12.44
N MET A 416 -5.01 15.48 -12.21
CA MET A 416 -3.65 15.13 -11.82
C MET A 416 -2.89 14.58 -13.04
N GLU A 417 -1.95 15.35 -13.55
CA GLU A 417 -1.06 14.92 -14.63
C GLU A 417 0.07 14.08 -14.03
N GLN A 418 0.18 12.82 -14.43
CA GLN A 418 1.27 11.95 -14.00
C GLN A 418 2.44 12.01 -14.99
N ILE A 419 3.65 12.05 -14.45
CA ILE A 419 4.93 12.06 -15.19
C ILE A 419 5.61 10.70 -15.02
N ASP A 420 6.22 10.17 -16.08
CA ASP A 420 7.00 8.92 -16.00
C ASP A 420 8.28 9.10 -15.16
N VAL A 421 9.01 8.01 -14.98
CA VAL A 421 10.26 7.97 -14.20
C VAL A 421 11.50 7.63 -15.03
N ASP A 422 12.65 8.09 -14.53
CA ASP A 422 13.96 7.66 -14.98
C ASP A 422 14.26 6.21 -14.58
N ILE A 423 15.41 5.69 -15.01
CA ILE A 423 15.85 4.32 -14.68
C ILE A 423 16.03 4.06 -13.17
N ASN A 424 16.10 5.10 -12.34
CA ASN A 424 16.20 5.03 -10.88
C ASN A 424 14.83 5.12 -10.18
N ALA A 425 13.73 5.13 -10.95
CA ALA A 425 12.37 5.35 -10.51
C ALA A 425 12.11 6.73 -9.84
N ARG A 426 12.82 7.77 -10.29
CA ARG A 426 12.62 9.19 -9.92
C ARG A 426 11.92 9.94 -11.07
N MET A 427 11.18 11.00 -10.79
CA MET A 427 10.48 11.80 -11.81
C MET A 427 11.40 12.26 -12.96
N ASP A 428 10.98 12.01 -14.21
CA ASP A 428 11.67 12.57 -15.38
C ASP A 428 11.38 14.08 -15.53
N VAL A 429 12.41 14.89 -15.32
CA VAL A 429 12.36 16.35 -15.43
C VAL A 429 12.15 16.84 -16.86
N ALA A 430 12.65 16.13 -17.86
CA ALA A 430 12.43 16.48 -19.26
C ALA A 430 10.96 16.25 -19.65
N GLN A 431 10.35 15.15 -19.17
CA GLN A 431 8.91 14.95 -19.32
C GLN A 431 8.09 16.00 -18.54
N LEU A 432 8.48 16.33 -17.31
CA LEU A 432 7.84 17.41 -16.53
C LEU A 432 7.87 18.74 -17.30
N GLU A 433 9.01 19.11 -17.88
CA GLU A 433 9.14 20.33 -18.69
C GLU A 433 8.25 20.28 -19.94
N MET A 434 8.25 19.17 -20.68
CA MET A 434 7.37 19.00 -21.84
C MET A 434 5.88 19.08 -21.48
N LYS A 435 5.47 18.48 -20.34
CA LYS A 435 4.10 18.55 -19.82
C LYS A 435 3.73 19.97 -19.42
N LEU A 436 4.59 20.67 -18.66
CA LEU A 436 4.38 22.07 -18.27
C LEU A 436 4.26 22.99 -19.51
N LEU A 437 5.11 22.80 -20.53
CA LEU A 437 5.03 23.54 -21.79
C LEU A 437 3.70 23.28 -22.53
N SER A 438 3.26 22.01 -22.59
CA SER A 438 2.00 21.61 -23.22
C SER A 438 0.79 22.26 -22.53
N LEU A 439 0.70 22.14 -21.20
CA LEU A 439 -0.37 22.71 -20.39
C LEU A 439 -0.42 24.24 -20.48
N THR A 440 0.76 24.88 -20.43
CA THR A 440 0.89 26.34 -20.59
C THR A 440 0.35 26.81 -21.95
N ARG A 441 0.68 26.12 -23.04
CA ARG A 441 0.19 26.44 -24.39
C ARG A 441 -1.31 26.19 -24.55
N ALA A 442 -1.86 25.22 -23.83
CA ALA A 442 -3.30 24.93 -23.76
C ALA A 442 -4.05 25.78 -22.69
N GLY A 443 -3.39 26.78 -22.08
CA GLY A 443 -4.01 27.70 -21.14
C GLY A 443 -4.42 27.08 -19.80
N HIS A 444 -3.95 25.87 -19.45
CA HIS A 444 -4.21 25.26 -18.15
C HIS A 444 -3.30 25.88 -17.08
N PRO A 445 -3.86 26.54 -16.04
CA PRO A 445 -3.06 26.98 -14.91
C PRO A 445 -2.57 25.78 -14.10
N ILE A 446 -1.44 25.92 -13.40
CA ILE A 446 -0.90 24.85 -12.56
C ILE A 446 -1.13 25.19 -11.09
N TYR A 447 -1.75 24.28 -10.33
CA TYR A 447 -1.89 24.38 -8.87
C TYR A 447 -0.52 24.19 -8.21
N ALA A 448 0.01 22.97 -8.31
CA ALA A 448 1.29 22.58 -7.74
C ALA A 448 2.00 21.51 -8.59
N VAL A 449 3.33 21.52 -8.52
CA VAL A 449 4.17 20.36 -8.84
C VAL A 449 4.58 19.70 -7.53
N ILE A 450 4.43 18.38 -7.46
CA ILE A 450 4.64 17.57 -6.26
C ILE A 450 5.91 16.74 -6.46
N ALA A 451 6.93 16.98 -5.63
CA ALA A 451 8.15 16.19 -5.59
C ALA A 451 8.06 15.13 -4.49
N ILE A 452 8.34 13.88 -4.82
CA ILE A 452 8.33 12.75 -3.88
C ILE A 452 9.72 12.62 -3.27
N ILE A 453 9.83 12.75 -1.94
CA ILE A 453 11.09 12.68 -1.21
C ILE A 453 11.05 11.40 -0.37
N GLY A 454 11.31 10.26 -1.02
CA GLY A 454 11.20 8.92 -0.43
C GLY A 454 9.95 8.17 -0.89
N ALA A 455 9.94 7.71 -2.15
CA ALA A 455 8.84 6.93 -2.72
C ALA A 455 8.58 5.61 -1.95
N THR A 456 7.32 5.22 -1.79
CA THR A 456 6.89 4.14 -0.88
C THR A 456 7.56 2.78 -1.15
N GLU A 457 7.70 2.39 -2.42
CA GLU A 457 8.15 1.04 -2.80
C GLU A 457 9.69 0.89 -2.84
N HIS A 458 10.44 1.98 -3.01
CA HIS A 458 11.90 1.94 -3.32
C HIS A 458 12.68 3.17 -2.86
N GLY A 459 12.12 4.01 -1.99
CA GLY A 459 12.84 5.08 -1.28
C GLY A 459 13.42 6.18 -2.18
N ALA A 460 13.04 6.24 -3.46
CA ALA A 460 13.58 7.18 -4.43
C ALA A 460 13.25 8.63 -4.07
N VAL A 461 14.16 9.56 -4.38
CA VAL A 461 13.98 10.99 -4.15
C VAL A 461 13.94 11.72 -5.49
N ASP A 462 12.89 12.49 -5.73
CA ASP A 462 12.72 13.28 -6.94
C ASP A 462 13.74 14.44 -7.00
N PRO A 463 14.14 14.88 -8.22
CA PRO A 463 15.10 15.97 -8.45
C PRO A 463 14.50 17.36 -8.18
N LEU A 464 14.16 17.61 -6.91
CA LEU A 464 13.64 18.88 -6.38
C LEU A 464 14.50 20.09 -6.79
N ASP A 465 15.83 19.96 -6.82
CA ASP A 465 16.74 21.02 -7.27
C ASP A 465 16.42 21.50 -8.69
N LYS A 466 16.07 20.56 -9.59
CA LYS A 466 15.70 20.83 -10.98
C LYS A 466 14.25 21.28 -11.11
N ILE A 467 13.33 20.75 -10.31
CA ILE A 467 11.93 21.22 -10.26
C ILE A 467 11.88 22.70 -9.84
N LEU A 468 12.73 23.09 -8.88
CA LEU A 468 12.92 24.49 -8.47
C LEU A 468 13.53 25.37 -9.57
N GLN A 469 14.41 24.82 -10.40
CA GLN A 469 14.95 25.51 -11.59
C GLN A 469 13.87 25.70 -12.66
N LEU A 470 13.08 24.66 -12.97
CA LEU A 470 11.94 24.76 -13.90
C LEU A 470 10.92 25.80 -13.43
N ARG A 471 10.58 25.87 -12.13
CA ARG A 471 9.67 26.93 -11.65
C ARG A 471 10.19 28.34 -11.97
N ARG A 472 11.47 28.62 -11.73
CA ARG A 472 12.07 29.93 -12.08
C ARG A 472 12.03 30.16 -13.59
N LYS A 473 12.36 29.15 -14.39
CA LYS A 473 12.29 29.21 -15.86
C LYS A 473 10.88 29.56 -16.36
N PHE A 474 9.85 28.88 -15.87
CA PHE A 474 8.46 29.12 -16.27
C PHE A 474 7.93 30.49 -15.81
N GLN A 475 8.35 30.96 -14.63
CA GLN A 475 8.04 32.33 -14.18
C GLN A 475 8.67 33.38 -15.12
N GLU A 476 9.92 33.18 -15.53
CA GLU A 476 10.70 34.16 -16.30
C GLU A 476 10.42 34.14 -17.81
N GLU A 477 10.35 32.96 -18.43
CA GLU A 477 10.15 32.80 -19.87
C GLU A 477 8.67 32.80 -20.29
N HIS A 478 7.77 32.39 -19.40
CA HIS A 478 6.35 32.15 -19.73
C HIS A 478 5.36 32.89 -18.83
N GLY A 479 5.80 33.50 -17.73
CA GLY A 479 4.92 34.17 -16.77
C GLY A 479 4.09 33.22 -15.91
N VAL A 480 4.39 31.92 -15.91
CA VAL A 480 3.60 30.86 -15.25
C VAL A 480 4.15 30.57 -13.86
N SER A 481 3.27 30.39 -12.87
CA SER A 481 3.67 30.10 -11.49
C SER A 481 2.79 29.06 -10.80
N PHE A 482 3.42 28.23 -9.99
CA PHE A 482 2.84 27.11 -9.26
C PHE A 482 3.50 26.91 -7.90
N LEU A 483 2.77 26.27 -6.99
CA LEU A 483 3.33 25.77 -5.73
C LEU A 483 4.29 24.59 -6.00
N ILE A 484 5.29 24.42 -5.13
CA ILE A 484 6.07 23.19 -5.02
C ILE A 484 5.79 22.61 -3.64
N HIS A 485 5.18 21.43 -3.63
CA HIS A 485 5.02 20.61 -2.43
C HIS A 485 6.04 19.46 -2.45
N CYS A 486 6.58 19.12 -1.29
CA CYS A 486 7.37 17.90 -1.13
C CYS A 486 6.60 16.87 -0.27
N ASP A 487 6.25 15.74 -0.88
CA ASP A 487 5.79 14.57 -0.14
C ASP A 487 7.03 13.89 0.45
N ALA A 488 7.47 14.40 1.61
CA ALA A 488 8.58 13.87 2.39
C ALA A 488 8.07 13.01 3.56
N ALA A 489 6.88 12.41 3.45
CA ALA A 489 6.30 11.56 4.48
C ALA A 489 7.30 10.48 4.96
N TRP A 490 8.08 9.92 4.05
CA TRP A 490 9.23 9.07 4.37
C TRP A 490 10.52 9.85 4.60
N GLY A 491 10.88 10.76 3.69
CA GLY A 491 12.23 11.35 3.65
C GLY A 491 12.53 12.47 4.64
N GLY A 492 11.52 13.05 5.30
CA GLY A 492 11.66 14.26 6.11
C GLY A 492 12.73 14.17 7.22
N TYR A 493 12.72 13.10 8.02
CA TYR A 493 13.70 12.95 9.11
C TYR A 493 15.14 12.68 8.63
N PHE A 494 15.35 12.22 7.40
CA PHE A 494 16.69 12.07 6.82
C PHE A 494 17.39 13.42 6.60
N ALA A 495 16.66 14.55 6.65
CA ALA A 495 17.27 15.87 6.71
C ALA A 495 18.13 16.07 7.98
N SER A 496 17.94 15.30 9.05
CA SER A 496 18.77 15.35 10.27
C SER A 496 20.24 15.03 10.02
N LEU A 497 20.56 14.23 9.00
CA LEU A 497 21.93 13.96 8.51
C LEU A 497 22.65 15.23 8.00
N LEU A 498 21.91 16.30 7.71
CA LEU A 498 22.44 17.56 7.17
C LEU A 498 22.77 18.60 8.25
N HIS A 499 22.34 18.38 9.49
CA HIS A 499 22.37 19.38 10.57
C HIS A 499 23.46 19.09 11.61
N GLU A 500 24.18 20.15 11.98
CA GLU A 500 25.16 20.16 13.06
C GLU A 500 24.48 19.99 14.43
N PRO A 501 25.13 19.33 15.41
CA PRO A 501 24.64 19.30 16.79
C PRO A 501 24.79 20.69 17.45
N PRO A 502 23.97 21.03 18.47
CA PRO A 502 24.03 22.33 19.13
C PRO A 502 25.37 22.55 19.85
N PRO A 503 25.85 23.81 19.99
CA PRO A 503 27.08 24.12 20.71
C PRO A 503 27.10 23.55 22.12
N GLY A 504 28.22 22.93 22.51
CA GLY A 504 28.38 22.27 23.81
C GLY A 504 27.93 20.81 23.85
N HIS A 505 27.25 20.29 22.83
CA HIS A 505 26.95 18.86 22.70
C HIS A 505 28.26 18.08 22.56
N ARG A 506 28.66 17.36 23.61
CA ARG A 506 29.86 16.51 23.61
C ARG A 506 29.55 15.22 22.86
N SER A 507 30.23 14.98 21.74
CA SER A 507 30.41 13.60 21.27
C SER A 507 31.18 12.81 22.34
N ALA A 508 30.72 11.60 22.61
CA ALA A 508 31.53 10.64 23.34
C ALA A 508 32.78 10.30 22.50
N ARG A 509 33.86 9.88 23.15
CA ARG A 509 34.86 9.05 22.48
C ARG A 509 34.42 7.60 22.67
N PRO A 510 34.47 6.75 21.63
CA PRO A 510 34.09 5.36 21.76
C PRO A 510 34.91 4.67 22.86
N ALA A 511 34.21 4.04 23.78
CA ALA A 511 34.76 3.37 24.96
C ALA A 511 34.07 2.00 25.19
N GLY A 512 33.57 1.41 24.11
CA GLY A 512 32.84 0.13 24.05
C GLY A 512 33.59 -0.97 23.28
N ASP A 513 32.96 -2.13 23.19
CA ASP A 513 33.59 -3.38 22.74
C ASP A 513 33.75 -3.48 21.20
N ILE A 514 34.75 -4.26 20.77
CA ILE A 514 35.20 -4.37 19.37
C ILE A 514 34.17 -5.09 18.48
N ASP A 515 33.33 -5.95 19.05
CA ASP A 515 32.34 -6.73 18.28
C ASP A 515 30.98 -6.03 18.10
N ALA A 516 30.75 -4.88 18.75
CA ALA A 516 29.45 -4.18 18.77
C ALA A 516 29.25 -3.13 17.66
N PHE A 517 30.25 -2.91 16.79
CA PHE A 517 30.31 -1.74 15.90
C PHE A 517 29.37 -1.77 14.68
N VAL A 518 28.52 -0.75 14.58
CA VAL A 518 27.75 -0.37 13.39
C VAL A 518 28.17 1.03 12.93
N PRO A 519 28.44 1.26 11.62
CA PRO A 519 28.81 2.58 11.11
C PRO A 519 27.64 3.36 10.52
N GLU A 520 27.69 4.68 10.68
CA GLU A 520 26.83 5.63 9.96
C GLU A 520 27.22 5.72 8.46
N GLN A 521 26.24 5.61 7.55
CA GLN A 521 26.44 5.93 6.12
C GLN A 521 25.88 7.32 5.78
N ALA A 522 26.76 8.19 5.27
CA ALA A 522 26.36 9.48 4.72
C ALA A 522 25.50 9.33 3.45
N LEU A 523 24.51 10.22 3.29
CA LEU A 523 23.64 10.35 2.11
C LEU A 523 24.43 10.36 0.79
N SER A 524 23.88 9.82 -0.29
CA SER A 524 24.51 9.99 -1.62
C SER A 524 24.62 11.49 -1.97
N PRO A 525 25.61 11.93 -2.78
CA PRO A 525 25.72 13.35 -3.18
C PRO A 525 24.46 13.88 -3.89
N TYR A 526 23.73 12.99 -4.58
CA TYR A 526 22.43 13.29 -5.16
C TYR A 526 21.37 13.53 -4.07
N THR A 527 21.18 12.57 -3.16
CA THR A 527 20.19 12.63 -2.07
C THR A 527 20.44 13.84 -1.16
N GLU A 528 21.70 14.12 -0.84
CA GLU A 528 22.11 15.31 -0.08
C GLU A 528 21.70 16.61 -0.78
N THR A 529 21.86 16.70 -2.10
CA THR A 529 21.45 17.88 -2.89
C THR A 529 19.94 18.11 -2.81
N GLN A 530 19.13 17.05 -2.89
CA GLN A 530 17.67 17.16 -2.84
C GLN A 530 17.16 17.49 -1.43
N LEU A 531 17.70 16.84 -0.39
CA LEU A 531 17.32 17.14 0.99
C LEU A 531 17.74 18.57 1.41
N ARG A 532 18.88 19.09 0.92
CA ARG A 532 19.27 20.51 1.10
C ARG A 532 18.38 21.50 0.31
N ALA A 533 17.59 21.02 -0.66
CA ALA A 533 16.67 21.84 -1.44
C ALA A 533 15.26 21.96 -0.81
N LEU A 534 14.90 21.10 0.18
CA LEU A 534 13.60 21.11 0.88
C LEU A 534 13.17 22.50 1.34
N ARG A 535 14.07 23.28 1.93
CA ARG A 535 13.86 24.67 2.38
C ARG A 535 13.27 25.65 1.34
N HIS A 536 13.30 25.29 0.05
CA HIS A 536 12.77 26.10 -1.05
C HIS A 536 11.41 25.60 -1.59
N ALA A 537 10.89 24.46 -1.11
CA ALA A 537 9.50 24.08 -1.28
C ALA A 537 8.59 25.04 -0.50
N ASP A 538 7.33 25.19 -0.89
CA ASP A 538 6.38 26.08 -0.21
C ASP A 538 5.63 25.35 0.93
N SER A 539 5.42 24.04 0.77
CA SER A 539 4.90 23.15 1.80
C SER A 539 5.56 21.75 1.74
N ILE A 540 5.62 21.07 2.88
CA ILE A 540 6.28 19.76 3.04
C ILE A 540 5.46 18.89 4.00
N THR A 541 5.05 17.71 3.54
CA THR A 541 4.53 16.64 4.41
C THR A 541 5.70 15.84 4.97
N LEU A 542 5.67 15.48 6.27
CA LEU A 542 6.62 14.56 6.89
C LEU A 542 5.97 13.80 8.06
N ASP A 543 6.21 12.49 8.17
CA ASP A 543 5.55 11.67 9.19
C ASP A 543 6.52 11.26 10.32
N PRO A 544 6.34 11.80 11.55
CA PRO A 544 6.97 11.25 12.74
C PRO A 544 6.73 9.74 12.95
N HIS A 545 5.56 9.21 12.57
CA HIS A 545 5.27 7.77 12.64
C HIS A 545 5.86 6.92 11.49
N LYS A 546 6.73 7.51 10.67
CA LYS A 546 7.64 6.79 9.77
C LYS A 546 9.07 6.96 10.28
N SER A 547 9.91 7.70 9.55
CA SER A 547 11.33 7.87 9.85
C SER A 547 11.64 8.64 11.15
N GLY A 548 10.61 9.16 11.84
CA GLY A 548 10.70 9.70 13.18
C GLY A 548 10.59 8.69 14.34
N TYR A 549 10.28 7.41 14.09
CA TYR A 549 10.16 6.35 15.12
C TYR A 549 9.13 6.65 16.23
N VAL A 550 8.12 7.47 15.95
CA VAL A 550 7.02 7.78 16.88
C VAL A 550 5.87 6.77 16.67
N PRO A 551 5.17 6.30 17.71
CA PRO A 551 3.97 5.49 17.53
C PRO A 551 2.89 6.19 16.70
N TYR A 552 2.14 5.43 15.90
CA TYR A 552 0.92 5.91 15.26
C TYR A 552 -0.12 6.37 16.33
N PRO A 553 -0.89 7.45 16.10
CA PRO A 553 -0.87 8.36 14.94
C PRO A 553 0.03 9.59 15.18
N ALA A 554 0.91 9.89 14.22
CA ALA A 554 1.69 11.12 14.13
C ALA A 554 2.18 11.37 12.69
N GLY A 555 1.35 12.05 11.88
CA GLY A 555 1.77 12.73 10.65
C GLY A 555 2.16 14.20 10.92
N GLY A 556 2.54 14.94 9.89
CA GLY A 556 2.88 16.35 10.04
C GLY A 556 2.96 17.12 8.72
N LEU A 557 2.64 18.41 8.79
CA LEU A 557 2.67 19.35 7.67
C LEU A 557 3.39 20.64 8.09
N CYS A 558 4.31 21.10 7.24
CA CYS A 558 5.03 22.36 7.39
C CYS A 558 4.82 23.27 6.18
N TYR A 559 4.67 24.57 6.43
CA TYR A 559 4.63 25.65 5.44
C TYR A 559 5.86 26.55 5.58
N ARG A 560 6.45 26.98 4.46
CA ARG A 560 7.59 27.93 4.46
C ARG A 560 7.20 29.32 4.95
N ASP A 561 5.95 29.70 4.68
CA ASP A 561 5.35 30.98 5.04
C ASP A 561 4.10 30.70 5.88
N GLU A 562 4.11 31.11 7.14
CA GLU A 562 3.05 30.81 8.09
C GLU A 562 1.69 31.39 7.69
N ARG A 563 1.65 32.42 6.83
CA ARG A 563 0.40 32.98 6.30
C ARG A 563 -0.38 31.94 5.48
N ALA A 564 0.29 30.90 5.00
CA ALA A 564 -0.36 29.76 4.35
C ALA A 564 -1.23 28.91 5.31
N LYS A 565 -1.06 29.01 6.64
CA LYS A 565 -1.98 28.39 7.62
C LYS A 565 -3.37 29.04 7.56
N CYS A 566 -3.45 30.35 7.31
CA CYS A 566 -4.72 31.06 7.20
C CYS A 566 -5.46 30.67 5.91
N LEU A 567 -4.74 30.22 4.88
CA LEU A 567 -5.31 29.80 3.59
C LEU A 567 -6.13 28.50 3.64
N ILE A 568 -6.27 27.83 4.78
CA ILE A 568 -7.23 26.74 5.02
C ILE A 568 -8.46 27.17 5.85
N THR A 569 -8.45 28.42 6.33
CA THR A 569 -9.52 29.05 7.10
C THR A 569 -10.22 30.15 6.28
N TRP A 570 -11.39 30.63 6.70
CA TRP A 570 -12.00 31.82 6.10
C TRP A 570 -11.41 33.12 6.71
N SER A 571 -10.68 33.02 7.83
CA SER A 571 -10.07 34.15 8.55
C SER A 571 -8.66 34.50 8.06
N GLY A 572 -8.46 35.74 7.62
CA GLY A 572 -7.14 36.33 7.39
C GLY A 572 -6.30 36.44 8.67
N PRO A 573 -4.97 36.59 8.53
CA PRO A 573 -4.05 36.63 9.68
C PRO A 573 -4.32 37.84 10.57
N TYR A 574 -4.69 37.60 11.82
CA TYR A 574 -4.77 38.65 12.85
C TYR A 574 -3.38 39.27 13.04
N ILE A 575 -3.30 40.60 12.94
CA ILE A 575 -2.09 41.36 13.26
C ILE A 575 -2.08 41.59 14.78
N ASP A 576 -0.95 41.27 15.42
CA ASP A 576 -0.75 41.13 16.87
C ASP A 576 -1.67 41.94 17.79
N GLY A 577 -2.41 41.22 18.63
CA GLY A 577 -3.21 41.76 19.74
C GLY A 577 -2.40 42.27 20.93
N GLY A 578 -1.40 43.11 20.71
CA GLY A 578 -0.72 43.90 21.74
C GLY A 578 0.28 43.16 22.63
N ALA A 579 1.41 43.81 22.91
CA ALA A 579 2.45 43.27 23.79
C ALA A 579 1.94 43.09 25.24
N GLY A 580 1.80 41.84 25.69
CA GLY A 580 1.46 41.53 27.08
C GLY A 580 1.19 40.06 27.41
N ALA A 581 0.65 39.27 26.47
CA ALA A 581 0.22 37.90 26.72
C ALA A 581 1.02 36.85 25.92
N SER A 582 1.10 35.64 26.47
CA SER A 582 1.83 34.49 25.90
C SER A 582 0.88 33.52 25.20
N ASP A 583 -0.01 34.07 24.36
CA ASP A 583 -1.20 33.36 23.92
C ASP A 583 -0.91 32.48 22.69
N VAL A 584 -0.99 31.17 22.92
CA VAL A 584 -0.89 30.16 21.86
C VAL A 584 -2.22 30.12 21.12
N GLU A 585 -2.20 30.33 19.80
CA GLU A 585 -3.41 30.19 18.97
C GLU A 585 -3.94 28.74 18.99
N SER A 586 -5.23 28.57 18.69
CA SER A 586 -5.84 27.24 18.68
C SER A 586 -5.42 26.42 17.45
N MET A 587 -4.58 25.41 17.66
CA MET A 587 -4.00 24.56 16.60
C MET A 587 -5.05 23.78 15.79
N GLY A 588 -6.24 23.53 16.35
CA GLY A 588 -7.35 22.84 15.67
C GLY A 588 -8.12 23.65 14.63
N VAL A 589 -7.85 24.96 14.49
CA VAL A 589 -8.48 25.80 13.45
C VAL A 589 -7.69 25.74 12.13
N PHE A 590 -6.39 25.45 12.22
CA PHE A 590 -5.46 25.40 11.08
C PHE A 590 -5.24 23.94 10.60
N GLY A 591 -6.33 23.22 10.35
CA GLY A 591 -6.29 21.84 9.84
C GLY A 591 -7.65 21.36 9.31
N LEU A 592 -7.67 20.15 8.75
CA LEU A 592 -8.85 19.38 8.37
C LEU A 592 -9.42 18.62 9.59
N GLU A 593 -8.57 18.29 10.54
CA GLU A 593 -8.92 17.62 11.78
C GLU A 593 -9.48 18.58 12.82
N GLY A 594 -10.53 18.15 13.53
CA GLY A 594 -11.05 18.84 14.70
C GLY A 594 -10.38 18.34 15.98
N SER A 595 -11.10 17.53 16.76
CA SER A 595 -10.55 16.92 17.99
C SER A 595 -9.36 16.02 17.70
N LYS A 596 -8.22 16.31 18.32
CA LYS A 596 -6.91 15.68 18.05
C LYS A 596 -6.13 15.47 19.36
N PRO A 597 -5.47 14.32 19.55
CA PRO A 597 -4.89 13.95 20.84
C PRO A 597 -3.59 14.74 21.10
N GLY A 598 -3.56 15.55 22.16
CA GLY A 598 -2.33 16.23 22.60
C GLY A 598 -1.21 15.27 23.04
N ALA A 599 -1.49 13.97 23.15
CA ALA A 599 -0.48 12.93 23.37
C ALA A 599 0.46 12.71 22.17
N ALA A 600 -0.02 12.90 20.93
CA ALA A 600 0.82 12.75 19.74
C ALA A 600 1.96 13.78 19.69
N PRO A 601 1.74 15.11 19.81
CA PRO A 601 2.83 16.08 19.84
C PRO A 601 3.75 15.93 21.06
N VAL A 602 3.28 15.42 22.21
CA VAL A 602 4.15 15.12 23.35
C VAL A 602 5.09 13.93 23.06
N ALA A 603 4.60 12.89 22.37
CA ALA A 603 5.42 11.79 21.90
C ALA A 603 6.53 12.28 20.94
N VAL A 604 6.13 13.09 19.95
CA VAL A 604 7.06 13.70 18.97
C VAL A 604 8.10 14.58 19.68
N TYR A 605 7.65 15.47 20.58
CA TYR A 605 8.51 16.37 21.34
C TYR A 605 9.55 15.63 22.19
N LEU A 606 9.13 14.62 22.96
CA LEU A 606 10.04 13.88 23.84
C LEU A 606 11.06 13.07 23.02
N SER A 607 10.64 12.51 21.88
CA SER A 607 11.55 11.87 20.92
C SER A 607 12.57 12.87 20.36
N HIS A 608 12.13 14.06 19.92
CA HIS A 608 13.01 15.13 19.44
C HIS A 608 14.01 15.61 20.51
N ALA A 609 13.57 15.74 21.76
CA ALA A 609 14.39 16.23 22.87
C ALA A 609 15.44 15.22 23.33
N VAL A 610 15.13 13.92 23.31
CA VAL A 610 16.06 12.85 23.74
C VAL A 610 17.03 12.44 22.62
N ILE A 611 16.52 12.28 21.40
CA ILE A 611 17.30 11.79 20.25
C ILE A 611 18.08 12.94 19.60
N GLY A 612 17.44 14.08 19.36
CA GLY A 612 18.02 15.26 18.70
C GLY A 612 17.90 15.24 17.17
N LEU A 613 17.33 16.31 16.60
CA LEU A 613 17.11 16.49 15.14
C LEU A 613 18.39 16.91 14.38
N HIS A 614 19.48 16.19 14.60
CA HIS A 614 20.82 16.50 14.06
C HIS A 614 21.64 15.22 13.85
N ARG A 615 22.83 15.36 13.22
CA ARG A 615 23.68 14.22 12.89
C ARG A 615 24.02 13.31 14.09
N CYS A 616 24.33 13.85 15.27
CA CYS A 616 24.64 13.06 16.48
C CYS A 616 23.38 12.50 17.20
N GLY A 617 22.28 12.31 16.47
CA GLY A 617 20.95 11.98 16.98
C GLY A 617 20.15 11.15 15.98
N TYR A 618 19.04 11.69 15.45
CA TYR A 618 18.29 11.06 14.36
C TYR A 618 19.15 10.79 13.13
N GLY A 619 20.18 11.62 12.88
CA GLY A 619 21.09 11.40 11.77
C GLY A 619 21.95 10.15 11.94
N ALA A 620 22.42 9.83 13.16
CA ALA A 620 23.18 8.63 13.44
C ALA A 620 22.30 7.38 13.28
N LEU A 621 21.10 7.40 13.86
CA LEU A 621 20.09 6.34 13.73
C LEU A 621 19.76 6.05 12.26
N LEU A 622 19.47 7.09 11.48
CA LEU A 622 19.18 6.95 10.05
C LEU A 622 20.43 6.65 9.22
N GLY A 623 21.62 7.00 9.70
CA GLY A 623 22.92 6.66 9.11
C GLY A 623 23.25 5.17 9.20
N GLU A 624 23.10 4.56 10.38
CA GLU A 624 23.25 3.10 10.56
C GLU A 624 22.21 2.32 9.72
N VAL A 625 21.00 2.87 9.62
CA VAL A 625 19.93 2.31 8.80
C VAL A 625 20.21 2.44 7.30
N MET A 626 20.75 3.56 6.82
CA MET A 626 21.22 3.71 5.44
C MET A 626 22.34 2.73 5.10
N PHE A 627 23.28 2.50 6.03
CA PHE A 627 24.34 1.50 5.89
C PHE A 627 23.76 0.07 5.81
N THR A 628 22.80 -0.23 6.67
CA THR A 628 22.06 -1.51 6.67
C THR A 628 21.35 -1.73 5.34
N ALA A 629 20.62 -0.73 4.83
CA ALA A 629 19.94 -0.78 3.54
C ALA A 629 20.93 -0.98 2.37
N ALA A 630 22.09 -0.33 2.42
CA ALA A 630 23.12 -0.47 1.38
C ALA A 630 23.79 -1.85 1.41
N LYS A 631 24.08 -2.43 2.59
CA LYS A 631 24.56 -3.83 2.71
C LYS A 631 23.51 -4.84 2.26
N MET A 632 22.22 -4.60 2.50
CA MET A 632 21.14 -5.43 1.93
C MET A 632 21.07 -5.33 0.40
N ASN A 633 21.18 -4.12 -0.18
CA ASN A 633 21.26 -3.97 -1.64
C ASN A 633 22.49 -4.68 -2.23
N ALA A 634 23.63 -4.64 -1.55
CA ALA A 634 24.84 -5.36 -1.94
C ALA A 634 24.66 -6.88 -1.97
N GLN A 635 23.86 -7.44 -1.05
CA GLN A 635 23.40 -8.84 -1.16
C GLN A 635 22.54 -9.02 -2.42
N TRP A 636 21.47 -8.24 -2.59
CA TRP A 636 20.53 -8.39 -3.72
C TRP A 636 21.18 -8.25 -5.11
N ALA A 637 22.21 -7.41 -5.26
CA ALA A 637 22.97 -7.27 -6.51
C ALA A 637 23.94 -8.43 -6.82
N THR A 638 24.37 -9.19 -5.79
CA THR A 638 25.48 -10.16 -5.89
C THR A 638 25.15 -11.59 -5.47
N ILE A 639 24.01 -11.85 -4.84
CA ILE A 639 23.61 -13.19 -4.39
C ILE A 639 23.51 -14.19 -5.54
N SER A 640 23.17 -13.72 -6.75
CA SER A 640 23.21 -14.45 -8.03
C SER A 640 24.61 -14.89 -8.49
N LEU A 641 25.69 -14.52 -7.78
CA LEU A 641 27.05 -15.05 -7.97
C LEU A 641 27.31 -16.30 -7.11
N ALA A 642 26.45 -16.57 -6.12
CA ALA A 642 26.57 -17.68 -5.17
C ALA A 642 25.56 -18.82 -5.44
N SER A 643 24.82 -18.76 -6.54
CA SER A 643 23.88 -19.79 -6.99
C SER A 643 23.98 -19.98 -8.50
N ASP A 644 23.91 -21.24 -8.94
CA ASP A 644 23.82 -21.62 -10.35
C ASP A 644 22.37 -21.78 -10.83
N THR A 645 21.38 -21.44 -9.98
CA THR A 645 19.94 -21.52 -10.31
C THR A 645 19.22 -20.17 -10.16
N LEU A 646 19.50 -19.41 -9.10
CA LEU A 646 18.82 -18.15 -8.79
C LEU A 646 19.43 -16.95 -9.54
N LEU A 647 18.56 -16.08 -10.04
CA LEU A 647 18.90 -14.74 -10.51
C LEU A 647 18.17 -13.71 -9.64
N VAL A 648 18.89 -12.70 -9.16
CA VAL A 648 18.32 -11.54 -8.46
C VAL A 648 18.87 -10.26 -9.08
N ALA A 649 18.01 -9.24 -9.20
CA ALA A 649 18.39 -7.89 -9.58
C ALA A 649 17.60 -6.85 -8.76
N PRO A 650 18.27 -5.84 -8.18
CA PRO A 650 17.60 -4.69 -7.57
C PRO A 650 17.05 -3.73 -8.64
N LEU A 651 15.94 -3.05 -8.34
CA LEU A 651 15.34 -2.05 -9.23
C LEU A 651 16.37 -0.96 -9.60
N VAL A 652 16.92 -0.29 -8.58
CA VAL A 652 18.08 0.60 -8.74
C VAL A 652 19.34 -0.26 -8.92
N GLY A 653 19.93 -0.19 -10.11
CA GLY A 653 21.14 -0.94 -10.46
C GLY A 653 22.44 -0.41 -9.82
N LEU A 654 23.50 -1.18 -9.97
CA LEU A 654 24.86 -0.76 -9.58
C LEU A 654 25.33 0.44 -10.41
N PRO A 655 26.28 1.27 -9.93
CA PRO A 655 26.79 2.43 -10.67
C PRO A 655 27.18 2.11 -12.12
N ALA A 656 27.91 1.01 -12.37
CA ALA A 656 28.29 0.61 -13.73
C ALA A 656 27.09 0.26 -14.63
N GLU A 657 26.00 -0.29 -14.07
CA GLU A 657 24.77 -0.55 -14.82
C GLU A 657 24.06 0.77 -15.19
N ARG A 658 23.96 1.70 -14.23
CA ARG A 658 23.32 3.02 -14.42
C ARG A 658 24.09 3.93 -15.38
N GLU A 659 25.40 3.78 -15.42
CA GLU A 659 26.31 4.46 -16.36
C GLU A 659 26.35 3.80 -17.75
N GLY A 660 25.66 2.66 -17.95
CA GLY A 660 25.59 1.96 -19.23
C GLY A 660 26.90 1.30 -19.66
N ARG A 661 27.75 0.89 -18.69
CA ARG A 661 29.09 0.34 -18.95
C ARG A 661 29.05 -1.07 -19.58
N PRO A 662 30.16 -1.50 -20.23
CA PRO A 662 30.33 -2.87 -20.69
C PRO A 662 30.04 -3.94 -19.64
N ARG A 663 29.54 -5.10 -20.09
CA ARG A 663 29.10 -6.20 -19.22
C ARG A 663 30.22 -6.76 -18.34
N ASP A 664 31.45 -6.78 -18.83
CA ASP A 664 32.64 -7.22 -18.10
C ASP A 664 33.03 -6.25 -16.97
N GLU A 665 32.88 -4.94 -17.16
CA GLU A 665 32.98 -3.95 -16.07
C GLU A 665 31.88 -4.14 -15.02
N VAL A 666 30.64 -4.39 -15.45
CA VAL A 666 29.51 -4.67 -14.53
C VAL A 666 29.79 -5.93 -13.71
N GLU A 667 30.19 -7.04 -14.32
CA GLU A 667 30.51 -8.28 -13.60
C GLU A 667 31.77 -8.15 -12.72
N ALA A 668 32.74 -7.30 -13.10
CA ALA A 668 33.87 -6.95 -12.24
C ALA A 668 33.40 -6.15 -11.00
N GLN A 669 32.51 -5.17 -11.16
CA GLN A 669 31.91 -4.45 -10.04
C GLN A 669 31.05 -5.37 -9.15
N ARG A 670 30.33 -6.34 -9.71
CA ARG A 670 29.57 -7.35 -8.93
C ARG A 670 30.49 -8.25 -8.09
N ARG A 671 31.61 -8.72 -8.65
CA ARG A 671 32.65 -9.45 -7.89
C ARG A 671 33.25 -8.58 -6.79
N PHE A 672 33.65 -7.35 -7.10
CA PHE A 672 34.15 -6.38 -6.13
C PHE A 672 33.17 -6.20 -4.96
N VAL A 673 31.88 -5.99 -5.22
CA VAL A 673 30.86 -5.87 -4.16
C VAL A 673 30.77 -7.14 -3.32
N ARG A 674 30.81 -8.34 -3.93
CA ARG A 674 30.77 -9.61 -3.19
C ARG A 674 31.97 -9.77 -2.26
N GLU A 675 33.17 -9.46 -2.75
CA GLU A 675 34.45 -9.69 -2.07
C GLU A 675 34.84 -8.58 -1.07
N ARG A 676 34.57 -7.31 -1.39
CA ARG A 676 35.00 -6.14 -0.61
C ARG A 676 33.93 -5.62 0.35
N ILE A 677 32.65 -5.84 0.07
CA ILE A 677 31.52 -5.28 0.84
C ILE A 677 30.72 -6.39 1.56
N VAL A 678 30.24 -7.39 0.81
CA VAL A 678 29.36 -8.43 1.37
C VAL A 678 30.12 -9.41 2.25
N GLY A 679 31.30 -9.85 1.79
CA GLY A 679 32.15 -10.79 2.52
C GLY A 679 32.90 -10.22 3.73
N ARG A 680 32.66 -8.96 4.13
CA ARG A 680 33.45 -8.26 5.16
C ARG A 680 32.66 -7.81 6.39
N GLY A 681 33.34 -7.88 7.53
CA GLY A 681 32.88 -7.29 8.78
C GLY A 681 32.89 -5.76 8.74
N ASN A 682 32.05 -5.12 9.56
CA ASN A 682 31.86 -3.67 9.56
C ASN A 682 33.18 -2.90 9.77
N HIS A 683 34.06 -3.37 10.66
CA HIS A 683 35.37 -2.77 10.91
C HIS A 683 36.35 -2.84 9.73
N GLU A 684 36.32 -3.90 8.94
CA GLU A 684 37.18 -4.03 7.75
C GLU A 684 36.67 -3.17 6.60
N LEU A 685 35.34 -3.10 6.45
CA LEU A 685 34.66 -2.34 5.42
C LEU A 685 34.85 -0.83 5.62
N VAL A 686 34.73 -0.30 6.84
CA VAL A 686 34.93 1.14 7.11
C VAL A 686 36.38 1.61 6.90
N ARG A 687 37.37 0.71 7.06
CA ARG A 687 38.77 0.98 6.72
C ARG A 687 39.03 0.99 5.20
N ASP A 688 38.09 0.51 4.41
CA ASP A 688 38.17 0.40 2.95
C ASP A 688 37.43 1.57 2.27
N ALA A 689 38.15 2.68 2.08
CA ALA A 689 37.60 3.91 1.52
C ALA A 689 37.03 3.74 0.09
N GLU A 690 37.54 2.79 -0.69
CA GLU A 690 37.05 2.47 -2.04
C GLU A 690 35.69 1.74 -1.96
N ALA A 691 35.61 0.73 -1.09
CA ALA A 691 34.38 -0.01 -0.85
C ALA A 691 33.28 0.86 -0.23
N MET A 692 33.61 1.74 0.72
CA MET A 692 32.66 2.71 1.30
C MET A 692 32.19 3.76 0.27
N ALA A 693 33.09 4.24 -0.61
CA ALA A 693 32.72 5.17 -1.67
C ALA A 693 31.78 4.54 -2.72
N LEU A 694 31.91 3.23 -2.97
CA LEU A 694 30.95 2.47 -3.77
C LEU A 694 29.63 2.26 -3.04
N LEU A 695 29.67 1.81 -1.79
CA LEU A 695 28.49 1.52 -0.96
C LEU A 695 27.57 2.74 -0.76
N ARG A 696 28.15 3.94 -0.63
CA ARG A 696 27.45 5.24 -0.58
C ARG A 696 26.58 5.54 -1.81
N GLN A 697 26.72 4.78 -2.89
CA GLN A 697 26.01 4.95 -4.16
C GLN A 697 25.06 3.78 -4.50
N MET A 698 24.93 2.79 -3.61
CA MET A 698 24.11 1.59 -3.78
C MET A 698 22.78 1.70 -3.02
N GLY A 699 21.76 0.96 -3.46
CA GLY A 699 20.41 1.00 -2.90
C GLY A 699 19.48 2.04 -3.53
N GLY A 700 18.24 2.07 -3.03
CA GLY A 700 17.35 3.22 -3.20
C GLY A 700 17.84 4.44 -2.41
N ASP A 701 17.39 5.64 -2.78
CA ASP A 701 17.96 6.89 -2.24
C ASP A 701 17.82 7.03 -0.71
N LEU A 702 16.75 6.47 -0.13
CA LEU A 702 16.42 6.50 1.30
C LEU A 702 15.89 5.15 1.81
N ALA A 703 16.80 4.27 2.24
CA ALA A 703 16.59 3.07 3.08
C ALA A 703 15.61 1.96 2.63
N ILE A 704 15.00 2.06 1.44
CA ILE A 704 14.09 1.05 0.89
C ILE A 704 14.66 0.49 -0.42
N ASN A 705 14.70 -0.85 -0.54
CA ASN A 705 15.16 -1.56 -1.72
C ASN A 705 14.02 -2.38 -2.35
N ALA A 706 13.62 -2.04 -3.58
CA ALA A 706 12.86 -2.97 -4.42
C ALA A 706 13.82 -3.90 -5.19
N PHE A 707 13.49 -5.19 -5.27
CA PHE A 707 14.24 -6.18 -6.04
C PHE A 707 13.34 -7.30 -6.57
N VAL A 708 13.80 -8.01 -7.60
CA VAL A 708 13.05 -9.09 -8.25
C VAL A 708 13.96 -10.30 -8.46
N CYS A 709 13.38 -11.49 -8.32
CA CYS A 709 14.00 -12.76 -8.67
C CYS A 709 13.59 -13.26 -10.06
N ASN A 710 14.49 -14.00 -10.71
CA ASN A 710 14.22 -14.89 -11.82
C ASN A 710 15.02 -16.18 -11.59
N PHE A 711 14.91 -17.17 -12.48
CA PHE A 711 15.60 -18.45 -12.33
C PHE A 711 16.17 -18.92 -13.67
N ARG A 712 17.15 -19.83 -13.61
CA ARG A 712 17.65 -20.56 -14.78
C ARG A 712 16.81 -21.81 -15.00
N VAL A 713 16.54 -22.16 -16.26
CA VAL A 713 15.65 -23.31 -16.60
C VAL A 713 16.23 -24.67 -16.22
N ALA A 714 17.54 -24.72 -15.93
CA ALA A 714 18.29 -25.80 -15.30
C ALA A 714 19.53 -25.20 -14.59
N PRO A 715 20.17 -25.91 -13.64
CA PRO A 715 21.43 -25.47 -13.02
C PRO A 715 22.51 -25.13 -14.06
N GLY A 716 23.14 -23.96 -13.92
CA GLY A 716 24.11 -23.40 -14.88
C GLY A 716 23.53 -22.98 -16.24
N GLY A 717 22.25 -23.27 -16.51
CA GLY A 717 21.60 -23.07 -17.81
C GLY A 717 21.21 -21.62 -18.13
N PRO A 718 20.53 -21.39 -19.25
CA PRO A 718 19.99 -20.08 -19.60
C PRO A 718 18.90 -19.63 -18.62
N ALA A 719 18.69 -18.31 -18.53
CA ALA A 719 17.60 -17.73 -17.77
C ALA A 719 16.23 -18.18 -18.34
N ASN A 720 15.23 -18.28 -17.47
CA ASN A 720 13.84 -18.21 -17.87
C ASN A 720 13.58 -16.82 -18.50
N THR A 721 12.93 -16.78 -19.66
CA THR A 721 12.57 -15.53 -20.35
C THR A 721 11.15 -15.05 -20.07
N ASP A 722 10.30 -15.92 -19.48
CA ASP A 722 8.87 -15.69 -19.28
C ASP A 722 8.60 -14.85 -18.01
N VAL A 723 8.02 -13.67 -18.20
CA VAL A 723 7.70 -12.71 -17.12
C VAL A 723 6.66 -13.26 -16.16
N ALA A 724 5.68 -14.05 -16.63
CA ALA A 724 4.67 -14.64 -15.76
C ALA A 724 5.26 -15.72 -14.84
N GLU A 725 6.27 -16.46 -15.29
CA GLU A 725 6.98 -17.46 -14.48
C GLU A 725 7.93 -16.82 -13.46
N ALA A 726 8.57 -15.69 -13.81
CA ALA A 726 9.30 -14.89 -12.83
C ALA A 726 8.36 -14.28 -11.78
N SER A 727 7.24 -13.67 -12.20
CA SER A 727 6.22 -13.15 -11.27
C SER A 727 5.66 -14.25 -10.36
N TYR A 728 5.45 -15.46 -10.88
CA TYR A 728 5.05 -16.62 -10.09
C TYR A 728 6.11 -16.99 -9.01
N LEU A 729 7.40 -17.02 -9.36
CA LEU A 729 8.48 -17.29 -8.39
C LEU A 729 8.49 -16.23 -7.27
N ASN A 730 8.41 -14.94 -7.60
CA ASN A 730 8.41 -13.86 -6.62
C ASN A 730 7.19 -13.97 -5.67
N ALA A 731 5.99 -14.20 -6.21
CA ALA A 731 4.78 -14.39 -5.41
C ALA A 731 4.87 -15.63 -4.48
N ARG A 732 5.54 -16.71 -4.90
CA ARG A 732 5.79 -17.89 -4.06
C ARG A 732 6.79 -17.61 -2.93
N ILE A 733 7.87 -16.88 -3.21
CA ILE A 733 8.85 -16.46 -2.20
C ILE A 733 8.18 -15.54 -1.17
N VAL A 734 7.41 -14.54 -1.63
CA VAL A 734 6.63 -13.63 -0.76
C VAL A 734 5.67 -14.41 0.14
N ALA A 735 4.90 -15.37 -0.38
CA ALA A 735 3.97 -16.15 0.44
C ALA A 735 4.66 -16.92 1.58
N ARG A 736 5.91 -17.37 1.39
CA ARG A 736 6.69 -18.01 2.46
C ARG A 736 7.35 -17.00 3.41
N LEU A 737 7.76 -15.84 2.90
CA LEU A 737 8.49 -14.79 3.64
C LEU A 737 7.62 -13.58 4.01
N SER A 738 6.31 -13.74 4.20
CA SER A 738 5.42 -12.66 4.67
C SER A 738 4.34 -13.19 5.61
N LEU A 739 3.60 -12.29 6.25
CA LEU A 739 2.41 -12.61 7.06
C LEU A 739 1.19 -12.02 6.34
N THR A 740 0.19 -12.86 6.10
CA THR A 740 -0.99 -12.55 5.27
C THR A 740 -2.30 -12.98 5.94
N ARG A 741 -2.22 -13.91 6.90
CA ARG A 741 -3.33 -14.43 7.71
C ARG A 741 -2.99 -14.33 9.20
N VAL A 742 -4.00 -14.46 10.06
CA VAL A 742 -3.84 -14.46 11.52
C VAL A 742 -3.17 -15.75 12.03
N ASP A 743 -3.37 -16.87 11.34
CA ASP A 743 -2.79 -18.18 11.63
C ASP A 743 -1.40 -18.42 10.99
N ASP A 744 -0.82 -17.43 10.29
CA ASP A 744 0.54 -17.54 9.75
C ASP A 744 1.59 -17.65 10.88
N ALA A 745 2.26 -18.81 10.98
CA ALA A 745 3.27 -19.10 12.00
C ALA A 745 4.55 -18.22 11.87
N ALA A 746 4.51 -16.98 12.36
CA ALA A 746 5.58 -15.99 12.25
C ALA A 746 6.94 -16.48 12.78
N GLN A 747 6.94 -17.25 13.86
CA GLN A 747 8.13 -17.86 14.46
C GLN A 747 8.88 -18.83 13.53
N MET A 748 8.23 -19.38 12.50
CA MET A 748 8.85 -20.30 11.53
C MET A 748 9.45 -19.57 10.32
N LYS A 749 9.17 -18.27 10.14
CA LYS A 749 9.60 -17.50 8.96
C LYS A 749 10.96 -16.83 9.25
N PRO A 750 12.06 -17.22 8.56
CA PRO A 750 13.42 -16.80 8.93
C PRO A 750 13.75 -15.35 8.52
N LEU A 751 12.95 -14.77 7.64
CA LEU A 751 12.99 -13.40 7.14
C LEU A 751 11.54 -13.01 6.77
N LEU A 752 11.15 -11.77 7.02
CA LEU A 752 9.86 -11.21 6.63
C LEU A 752 10.08 -10.00 5.70
N LEU A 753 9.55 -10.11 4.48
CA LEU A 753 9.59 -9.14 3.39
C LEU A 753 8.15 -8.76 2.99
N MET A 754 8.03 -7.72 2.16
CA MET A 754 6.77 -7.34 1.52
C MET A 754 6.83 -7.65 0.02
N GLY A 755 5.72 -8.13 -0.55
CA GLY A 755 5.57 -8.23 -2.00
C GLY A 755 5.11 -6.90 -2.62
N THR A 756 5.59 -6.60 -3.82
CA THR A 756 5.18 -5.43 -4.61
C THR A 756 4.95 -5.82 -6.08
N GLU A 757 4.34 -4.94 -6.86
CA GLU A 757 4.04 -5.13 -8.28
C GLU A 757 4.61 -3.96 -9.10
N LEU A 758 5.63 -4.26 -9.89
CA LEU A 758 6.29 -3.29 -10.76
C LEU A 758 5.55 -3.26 -12.09
N SER A 759 4.52 -2.41 -12.19
CA SER A 759 3.70 -2.32 -13.40
C SER A 759 4.34 -1.53 -14.52
N ALA A 760 4.08 -1.94 -15.77
CA ALA A 760 4.71 -1.38 -16.96
C ALA A 760 4.33 0.09 -17.21
N ASP A 761 3.07 0.47 -16.96
CA ASP A 761 2.64 1.88 -17.00
C ASP A 761 3.43 2.73 -16.00
N ARG A 762 3.63 2.26 -14.77
CA ARG A 762 4.28 3.06 -13.72
C ARG A 762 5.79 3.17 -13.93
N TYR A 763 6.47 2.07 -14.26
CA TYR A 763 7.93 1.99 -14.25
C TYR A 763 8.60 2.11 -15.62
N GLY A 764 7.87 1.94 -16.74
CA GLY A 764 8.37 2.17 -18.10
C GLY A 764 9.76 1.58 -18.38
N GLU A 765 10.69 2.43 -18.79
CA GLU A 765 12.08 2.04 -19.12
C GLU A 765 12.87 1.49 -17.92
N SER A 766 12.54 1.88 -16.67
CA SER A 766 13.16 1.28 -15.48
C SER A 766 12.80 -0.20 -15.34
N LEU A 767 11.55 -0.57 -15.65
CA LEU A 767 11.12 -1.97 -15.68
C LEU A 767 11.76 -2.74 -16.83
N LYS A 768 11.85 -2.16 -18.04
CA LYS A 768 12.54 -2.82 -19.17
C LYS A 768 14.01 -3.10 -18.84
N LEU A 769 14.72 -2.15 -18.25
CA LEU A 769 16.10 -2.34 -17.78
C LEU A 769 16.22 -3.39 -16.67
N LEU A 770 15.21 -3.55 -15.80
CA LEU A 770 15.15 -4.63 -14.81
C LEU A 770 14.91 -6.00 -15.46
N LYS A 771 13.95 -6.11 -16.39
CA LYS A 771 13.69 -7.33 -17.17
C LYS A 771 14.94 -7.79 -17.93
N ARG A 772 15.61 -6.88 -18.64
CA ARG A 772 16.89 -7.11 -19.34
C ARG A 772 17.97 -7.68 -18.41
N ARG A 773 18.17 -7.12 -17.22
CA ARG A 773 19.17 -7.59 -16.24
C ARG A 773 18.84 -8.97 -15.67
N LEU A 774 17.57 -9.35 -15.64
CA LEU A 774 17.12 -10.69 -15.22
C LEU A 774 17.13 -11.74 -16.35
N GLY A 775 17.38 -11.33 -17.60
CA GLY A 775 17.24 -12.21 -18.77
C GLY A 775 15.80 -12.50 -19.20
N LEU A 776 14.85 -11.66 -18.77
CA LEU A 776 13.45 -11.69 -19.20
C LEU A 776 13.26 -10.92 -20.52
N ASP A 777 12.19 -11.21 -21.24
CA ASP A 777 11.81 -10.44 -22.42
C ASP A 777 11.49 -8.97 -22.06
N GLU A 778 12.14 -8.02 -22.73
CA GLU A 778 11.94 -6.58 -22.55
C GLU A 778 10.88 -5.98 -23.48
N GLY A 779 10.45 -6.72 -24.51
CA GLY A 779 9.29 -6.42 -25.34
C GLY A 779 7.96 -6.87 -24.72
N ASP A 780 8.02 -7.62 -23.62
CA ASP A 780 6.86 -7.93 -22.79
C ASP A 780 6.47 -6.68 -21.98
N GLU A 781 5.24 -6.22 -22.17
CA GLU A 781 4.65 -5.05 -21.49
C GLU A 781 3.78 -5.46 -20.27
N GLY A 782 3.79 -6.73 -19.89
CA GLY A 782 3.14 -7.22 -18.66
C GLY A 782 3.87 -6.82 -17.39
N ASP A 783 3.14 -6.79 -16.28
CA ASP A 783 3.63 -6.36 -14.96
C ASP A 783 4.51 -7.45 -14.29
N LEU A 784 5.43 -7.02 -13.42
CA LEU A 784 6.43 -7.90 -12.80
C LEU A 784 6.30 -7.87 -11.26
N ALA A 785 5.91 -9.00 -10.66
CA ALA A 785 5.86 -9.14 -9.22
C ALA A 785 7.28 -9.20 -8.63
N GLY A 786 7.48 -8.51 -7.50
CA GLY A 786 8.78 -8.36 -6.84
C GLY A 786 8.66 -8.27 -5.32
N MET A 787 9.75 -7.87 -4.68
CA MET A 787 9.86 -7.74 -3.23
C MET A 787 10.40 -6.36 -2.84
N CYS A 788 9.86 -5.82 -1.74
CA CYS A 788 10.38 -4.67 -1.04
C CYS A 788 11.10 -5.11 0.25
N ASN A 789 12.28 -4.53 0.45
CA ASN A 789 13.06 -4.59 1.66
C ASN A 789 13.15 -3.15 2.23
N VAL A 790 12.26 -2.82 3.17
CA VAL A 790 12.39 -1.64 4.01
C VAL A 790 13.38 -1.97 5.12
N SER A 791 14.49 -1.23 5.21
CA SER A 791 15.44 -1.37 6.31
C SER A 791 15.26 -0.19 7.26
N MET A 792 14.86 -0.45 8.51
CA MET A 792 14.70 0.55 9.59
C MET A 792 15.07 0.00 10.97
N ASN A 793 15.61 -1.22 11.02
CA ASN A 793 16.19 -1.78 12.22
C ASN A 793 17.72 -1.52 12.13
N PRO A 794 18.36 -0.88 13.14
CA PRO A 794 19.80 -0.60 13.09
C PRO A 794 20.68 -1.83 13.39
N PHE A 795 20.12 -2.81 14.11
CA PHE A 795 20.85 -3.98 14.62
C PHE A 795 21.28 -5.07 13.59
N PRO A 796 20.70 -5.25 12.37
CA PRO A 796 21.00 -6.41 11.52
C PRO A 796 22.44 -6.55 11.02
N THR A 797 23.26 -5.48 11.08
CA THR A 797 24.65 -5.55 10.59
C THR A 797 25.63 -6.10 11.62
N ARG A 798 25.26 -6.14 12.91
CA ARG A 798 26.04 -6.82 13.96
C ARG A 798 26.19 -8.30 13.66
N GLU A 799 27.35 -8.85 14.03
CA GLU A 799 27.69 -10.28 13.93
C GLU A 799 27.44 -10.90 12.53
N ASN A 800 27.37 -10.03 11.50
CA ASN A 800 26.97 -10.37 10.13
C ASN A 800 25.60 -11.08 10.01
N PHE A 801 24.60 -10.70 10.82
CA PHE A 801 23.26 -11.31 10.78
C PHE A 801 22.55 -11.16 9.42
N ILE A 802 22.84 -10.10 8.64
CA ILE A 802 22.49 -10.00 7.20
C ILE A 802 22.92 -11.26 6.40
N GLY A 803 24.04 -11.89 6.76
CA GLY A 803 24.51 -13.16 6.20
C GLY A 803 23.54 -14.32 6.43
N GLU A 804 23.00 -14.48 7.65
CA GLU A 804 21.94 -15.45 7.93
C GLU A 804 20.68 -15.19 7.10
N LEU A 805 20.21 -13.93 7.07
CA LEU A 805 18.99 -13.53 6.37
C LEU A 805 19.10 -13.82 4.87
N SER A 806 20.24 -13.48 4.25
CA SER A 806 20.51 -13.76 2.83
C SER A 806 20.64 -15.26 2.53
N THR A 807 21.24 -16.05 3.43
CA THR A 807 21.35 -17.51 3.29
C THR A 807 19.99 -18.19 3.42
N ALA A 808 19.16 -17.76 4.37
CA ALA A 808 17.81 -18.26 4.55
C ALA A 808 16.89 -17.90 3.38
N PHE A 809 17.02 -16.68 2.85
CA PHE A 809 16.36 -16.25 1.61
C PHE A 809 16.75 -17.13 0.43
N LEU A 810 18.05 -17.36 0.21
CA LEU A 810 18.56 -18.19 -0.89
C LEU A 810 17.95 -19.60 -0.85
N ARG A 811 17.96 -20.26 0.32
CA ARG A 811 17.35 -21.58 0.51
C ARG A 811 15.87 -21.60 0.12
N VAL A 812 15.09 -20.62 0.57
CA VAL A 812 13.65 -20.53 0.27
C VAL A 812 13.40 -20.29 -1.23
N ALA A 813 14.23 -19.46 -1.87
CA ALA A 813 14.17 -19.23 -3.31
C ALA A 813 14.52 -20.51 -4.11
N GLU A 814 15.59 -21.22 -3.76
CA GLU A 814 15.99 -22.46 -4.43
C GLU A 814 15.02 -23.64 -4.18
N GLU A 815 14.29 -23.63 -3.07
CA GLU A 815 13.16 -24.54 -2.83
C GLU A 815 11.97 -24.25 -3.77
N GLU A 816 11.60 -22.98 -3.96
CA GLU A 816 10.51 -22.62 -4.90
C GLU A 816 10.93 -22.71 -6.37
N ILE A 817 12.22 -22.53 -6.72
CA ILE A 817 12.72 -22.77 -8.08
C ILE A 817 12.50 -24.23 -8.52
N LYS A 818 12.62 -25.20 -7.59
CA LYS A 818 12.29 -26.61 -7.87
C LYS A 818 10.81 -26.80 -8.18
N ASN A 819 9.92 -26.00 -7.57
CA ASN A 819 8.51 -25.95 -7.94
C ASN A 819 8.30 -25.27 -9.31
N CYS A 820 9.06 -24.23 -9.64
CA CYS A 820 9.04 -23.57 -10.97
C CYS A 820 9.51 -24.50 -12.11
N TRP A 821 10.56 -25.30 -11.93
CA TRP A 821 10.97 -26.28 -12.94
C TRP A 821 9.87 -27.30 -13.22
N LYS A 822 9.28 -27.88 -12.17
CA LYS A 822 8.11 -28.78 -12.28
C LYS A 822 6.89 -28.13 -12.94
N ARG A 823 6.76 -26.80 -12.84
CA ARG A 823 5.67 -25.99 -13.41
C ARG A 823 5.90 -25.63 -14.89
N VAL A 824 7.14 -25.42 -15.31
CA VAL A 824 7.49 -24.96 -16.68
C VAL A 824 7.91 -26.10 -17.60
N GLN A 825 8.69 -27.08 -17.12
CA GLN A 825 9.19 -28.18 -17.94
C GLN A 825 8.07 -29.20 -18.24
N PRO A 826 7.88 -29.63 -19.50
CA PRO A 826 7.02 -30.76 -19.81
C PRO A 826 7.62 -32.07 -19.25
N VAL A 827 6.91 -32.68 -18.32
CA VAL A 827 7.23 -33.99 -17.73
C VAL A 827 6.15 -35.03 -18.06
N PRO A 828 6.47 -36.34 -18.08
CA PRO A 828 5.49 -37.39 -18.39
C PRO A 828 4.24 -37.34 -17.49
N ALA A 829 3.06 -37.31 -18.10
CA ALA A 829 1.79 -37.03 -17.43
C ALA A 829 0.62 -37.90 -17.95
N ILE A 830 -0.51 -37.87 -17.22
CA ILE A 830 -1.76 -38.51 -17.66
C ILE A 830 -2.52 -37.51 -18.53
N HIS A 831 -2.44 -37.68 -19.85
CA HIS A 831 -3.10 -36.80 -20.81
C HIS A 831 -4.57 -37.20 -20.96
N SER A 832 -5.46 -36.22 -20.79
CA SER A 832 -6.90 -36.44 -20.66
C SER A 832 -7.67 -35.64 -21.71
N PHE A 833 -8.74 -36.22 -22.25
CA PHE A 833 -9.51 -35.68 -23.38
C PHE A 833 -11.02 -35.87 -23.19
N ILE A 834 -11.83 -34.91 -23.65
CA ILE A 834 -13.26 -35.08 -23.86
C ILE A 834 -13.49 -35.83 -25.17
N MET A 835 -14.26 -36.92 -25.12
CA MET A 835 -14.66 -37.68 -26.32
C MET A 835 -15.85 -37.02 -27.02
N GLN A 836 -15.76 -36.94 -28.35
CA GLN A 836 -16.72 -36.27 -29.21
C GLN A 836 -16.95 -37.07 -30.52
N GLY A 837 -18.14 -36.95 -31.11
CA GLY A 837 -18.51 -37.70 -32.31
C GLY A 837 -18.91 -39.16 -32.02
N THR A 838 -19.49 -39.83 -33.02
CA THR A 838 -19.79 -41.29 -33.00
C THR A 838 -19.77 -41.94 -34.40
N ASP A 839 -19.65 -41.13 -35.46
CA ASP A 839 -19.39 -41.53 -36.84
C ASP A 839 -17.87 -41.52 -37.10
N ASP A 840 -17.23 -40.38 -36.89
CA ASP A 840 -15.78 -40.27 -36.65
C ASP A 840 -15.57 -39.90 -35.16
N LEU A 841 -14.46 -40.33 -34.54
CA LEU A 841 -14.09 -39.95 -33.17
C LEU A 841 -13.17 -38.72 -33.16
N TYR A 842 -13.56 -37.70 -32.42
CA TYR A 842 -12.76 -36.52 -32.11
C TYR A 842 -12.48 -36.46 -30.60
N LEU A 843 -11.29 -35.97 -30.25
CA LEU A 843 -10.82 -35.83 -28.87
C LEU A 843 -10.37 -34.39 -28.64
N THR A 844 -11.04 -33.71 -27.72
CA THR A 844 -10.69 -32.37 -27.25
C THR A 844 -9.81 -32.49 -26.01
N TYR A 845 -8.58 -32.02 -26.03
CA TYR A 845 -7.68 -32.12 -24.88
C TYR A 845 -8.16 -31.27 -23.68
N LEU A 846 -7.67 -31.59 -22.48
CA LEU A 846 -7.89 -30.85 -21.24
C LEU A 846 -6.62 -30.05 -20.86
N PRO A 847 -6.46 -28.82 -21.37
CA PRO A 847 -5.30 -27.97 -21.11
C PRO A 847 -5.26 -27.36 -19.70
N MET A 848 -4.07 -26.85 -19.33
CA MET A 848 -3.87 -25.95 -18.20
C MET A 848 -2.84 -24.88 -18.58
N PHE A 849 -3.17 -23.59 -18.42
CA PHE A 849 -2.25 -22.48 -18.73
C PHE A 849 -0.96 -22.49 -17.90
N ASN A 850 -0.98 -23.20 -16.76
CA ASN A 850 0.00 -23.06 -15.70
C ASN A 850 1.03 -24.19 -15.61
N LEU A 851 0.85 -25.34 -16.27
CA LEU A 851 1.71 -26.52 -16.09
C LEU A 851 2.25 -27.00 -17.45
N GLY A 852 3.57 -27.07 -17.61
CA GLY A 852 4.26 -27.32 -18.89
C GLY A 852 3.70 -28.49 -19.71
N SER A 853 3.42 -29.63 -19.07
CA SER A 853 2.81 -30.82 -19.71
C SER A 853 1.37 -30.61 -20.25
N TYR A 854 0.74 -29.47 -19.96
CA TYR A 854 -0.65 -29.17 -20.30
C TYR A 854 -0.84 -27.79 -20.97
N ARG A 855 0.23 -27.02 -21.22
CA ARG A 855 0.20 -25.69 -21.87
C ARG A 855 -0.03 -25.76 -23.40
N GLN A 856 -0.98 -26.58 -23.84
CA GLN A 856 -1.28 -26.80 -25.26
C GLN A 856 -2.79 -27.00 -25.45
N GLN A 857 -3.45 -26.23 -26.33
CA GLN A 857 -4.81 -26.55 -26.76
C GLN A 857 -4.72 -27.48 -27.97
N LEU A 858 -5.34 -28.65 -27.88
CA LEU A 858 -5.17 -29.74 -28.84
C LEU A 858 -6.53 -30.38 -29.16
N ILE A 859 -6.79 -30.57 -30.45
CA ILE A 859 -7.94 -31.28 -30.99
C ILE A 859 -7.43 -32.29 -32.00
N VAL A 860 -7.75 -33.57 -31.81
CA VAL A 860 -7.36 -34.66 -32.71
C VAL A 860 -8.57 -35.48 -33.15
N SER A 861 -8.48 -36.13 -34.31
CA SER A 861 -9.30 -37.28 -34.65
C SER A 861 -8.50 -38.57 -34.49
N ALA A 862 -9.15 -39.69 -34.18
CA ALA A 862 -8.49 -40.96 -33.89
C ALA A 862 -9.44 -42.15 -34.13
N LYS A 863 -8.94 -43.38 -33.99
CA LYS A 863 -9.73 -44.62 -34.02
C LYS A 863 -9.59 -45.42 -32.72
N LEU A 864 -10.72 -45.97 -32.29
CA LEU A 864 -10.83 -47.03 -31.29
C LEU A 864 -11.17 -48.36 -32.01
N PRO A 865 -11.03 -49.52 -31.35
CA PRO A 865 -11.53 -50.78 -31.91
C PRO A 865 -13.05 -50.72 -32.11
N ASP A 866 -13.56 -51.29 -33.20
CA ASP A 866 -14.97 -51.17 -33.62
C ASP A 866 -15.96 -51.60 -32.54
N SER A 867 -15.61 -52.60 -31.73
CA SER A 867 -16.42 -53.07 -30.59
C SER A 867 -16.57 -52.00 -29.50
N ILE A 868 -15.51 -51.26 -29.19
CA ILE A 868 -15.52 -50.18 -28.20
C ILE A 868 -16.22 -48.96 -28.77
N MET A 869 -15.95 -48.59 -30.03
CA MET A 869 -16.59 -47.46 -30.69
C MET A 869 -18.11 -47.65 -30.80
N LYS A 870 -18.56 -48.88 -31.14
CA LYS A 870 -19.98 -49.25 -31.16
C LYS A 870 -20.62 -49.15 -29.77
N ALA A 871 -20.00 -49.73 -28.74
CA ALA A 871 -20.53 -49.69 -27.38
C ALA A 871 -20.64 -48.23 -26.85
N TYR A 872 -19.61 -47.42 -27.08
CA TYR A 872 -19.64 -45.98 -26.78
C TYR A 872 -20.76 -45.24 -27.54
N ALA A 873 -20.98 -45.53 -28.82
CA ALA A 873 -22.06 -44.94 -29.61
C ALA A 873 -23.46 -45.34 -29.10
N GLU A 874 -23.64 -46.59 -28.67
CA GLU A 874 -24.89 -47.10 -28.06
C GLU A 874 -25.19 -46.41 -26.72
N VAL A 875 -24.22 -46.30 -25.81
CA VAL A 875 -24.42 -45.59 -24.53
C VAL A 875 -24.62 -44.09 -24.76
N ARG A 876 -23.88 -43.46 -25.69
CA ARG A 876 -24.09 -42.05 -26.07
C ARG A 876 -25.47 -41.79 -26.66
N ALA A 877 -26.08 -42.76 -27.35
CA ALA A 877 -27.45 -42.65 -27.83
C ALA A 877 -28.48 -42.67 -26.69
N GLN A 878 -28.27 -43.53 -25.69
CA GLN A 878 -29.11 -43.61 -24.48
C GLN A 878 -28.95 -42.38 -23.58
N ARG A 879 -27.71 -41.86 -23.45
CA ARG A 879 -27.32 -40.79 -22.52
C ARG A 879 -26.69 -39.60 -23.28
N PRO A 880 -27.46 -38.88 -24.12
CA PRO A 880 -26.91 -37.86 -25.03
C PRO A 880 -26.42 -36.57 -24.36
N SER A 881 -26.60 -36.43 -23.05
CA SER A 881 -26.06 -35.34 -22.22
C SER A 881 -24.86 -35.74 -21.37
N ALA A 882 -24.51 -37.02 -21.29
CA ALA A 882 -23.35 -37.48 -20.54
C ALA A 882 -22.06 -37.02 -21.22
N VAL A 883 -21.09 -36.61 -20.41
CA VAL A 883 -19.69 -36.38 -20.83
C VAL A 883 -18.96 -37.71 -20.75
N PHE A 884 -18.03 -37.93 -21.68
CA PHE A 884 -17.18 -39.11 -21.72
C PHE A 884 -15.74 -38.64 -21.85
N THR A 885 -14.83 -39.26 -21.09
CA THR A 885 -13.43 -38.89 -21.04
C THR A 885 -12.53 -40.06 -21.40
N LEU A 886 -11.38 -39.74 -21.97
CA LEU A 886 -10.34 -40.66 -22.40
C LEU A 886 -9.01 -40.21 -21.81
N HIS A 887 -8.26 -41.12 -21.20
CA HIS A 887 -7.03 -40.83 -20.46
C HIS A 887 -5.90 -41.76 -20.91
N THR A 888 -4.66 -41.27 -21.02
CA THR A 888 -3.51 -42.16 -21.27
C THR A 888 -3.22 -43.03 -20.06
N ARG A 889 -3.17 -44.35 -20.24
CA ARG A 889 -3.04 -45.34 -19.14
C ARG A 889 -1.71 -45.28 -18.37
N ALA A 890 -0.71 -44.60 -18.93
CA ALA A 890 0.59 -44.38 -18.31
C ALA A 890 0.97 -42.89 -18.39
N LYS A 891 1.84 -42.45 -17.47
CA LYS A 891 2.49 -41.13 -17.55
C LYS A 891 3.47 -41.14 -18.73
N VAL A 892 3.20 -40.34 -19.77
CA VAL A 892 3.96 -40.25 -21.05
C VAL A 892 4.08 -38.78 -21.46
N LEU A 893 4.91 -38.42 -22.46
CA LEU A 893 4.85 -37.08 -23.03
C LEU A 893 3.82 -37.00 -24.17
N LEU A 894 3.00 -35.94 -24.19
CA LEU A 894 2.01 -35.71 -25.23
C LEU A 894 2.64 -35.63 -26.64
N SER A 895 3.85 -35.07 -26.75
CA SER A 895 4.63 -35.03 -27.99
C SER A 895 4.98 -36.43 -28.51
N GLU A 896 5.32 -37.39 -27.64
CA GLU A 896 5.58 -38.78 -28.02
C GLU A 896 4.31 -39.47 -28.52
N VAL A 897 3.17 -39.24 -27.85
CA VAL A 897 1.85 -39.77 -28.26
C VAL A 897 1.46 -39.26 -29.64
N LEU A 898 1.65 -37.95 -29.90
CA LEU A 898 1.36 -37.35 -31.20
C LEU A 898 2.31 -37.85 -32.31
N GLN A 899 3.62 -37.90 -32.05
CA GLN A 899 4.61 -38.42 -33.01
C GLN A 899 4.39 -39.90 -33.35
N LYS A 900 3.98 -40.71 -32.37
CA LYS A 900 3.69 -42.15 -32.54
C LYS A 900 2.31 -42.41 -33.19
N GLY A 901 1.42 -41.42 -33.21
CA GLY A 901 0.07 -41.54 -33.74
C GLY A 901 -0.82 -42.59 -33.03
N SER A 902 -0.40 -43.09 -31.86
CA SER A 902 -1.06 -44.19 -31.14
C SER A 902 -0.62 -44.30 -29.67
N CYS A 903 -1.55 -44.72 -28.79
CA CYS A 903 -1.29 -44.96 -27.37
C CYS A 903 -2.29 -45.98 -26.77
N VAL A 904 -2.12 -46.31 -25.49
CA VAL A 904 -3.07 -47.15 -24.72
C VAL A 904 -3.79 -46.26 -23.72
N VAL A 905 -5.12 -46.39 -23.67
CA VAL A 905 -6.00 -45.46 -22.98
C VAL A 905 -7.07 -46.17 -22.14
N ASP A 906 -7.57 -45.46 -21.15
CA ASP A 906 -8.73 -45.85 -20.35
C ASP A 906 -9.86 -44.81 -20.59
N ILE A 907 -11.10 -45.28 -20.68
CA ILE A 907 -12.29 -44.50 -21.04
C ILE A 907 -13.31 -44.58 -19.91
N HIS A 908 -13.94 -43.45 -19.57
CA HIS A 908 -14.98 -43.33 -18.54
C HIS A 908 -16.15 -42.44 -18.98
N GLU A 909 -17.33 -42.72 -18.43
CA GLU A 909 -18.54 -41.90 -18.54
C GLU A 909 -18.75 -41.08 -17.25
N ASP A 910 -17.93 -40.05 -17.05
CA ASP A 910 -18.15 -39.02 -16.04
C ASP A 910 -17.35 -37.74 -16.41
N LEU A 911 -17.34 -36.74 -15.53
CA LEU A 911 -16.35 -35.67 -15.55
C LEU A 911 -14.93 -36.21 -15.26
N PRO A 912 -13.87 -35.55 -15.77
CA PRO A 912 -12.50 -36.05 -15.66
C PRO A 912 -12.00 -36.05 -14.20
N VAL A 913 -11.83 -37.24 -13.63
CA VAL A 913 -11.06 -37.42 -12.40
C VAL A 913 -9.58 -37.22 -12.75
N LEU A 914 -9.03 -36.07 -12.38
CA LEU A 914 -7.63 -35.73 -12.63
C LEU A 914 -6.70 -36.77 -11.98
N HIS A 915 -5.51 -36.93 -12.58
CA HIS A 915 -4.51 -37.95 -12.22
C HIS A 915 -4.90 -39.39 -12.59
N GLY A 916 -6.05 -39.62 -13.24
CA GLY A 916 -6.31 -40.83 -14.03
C GLY A 916 -6.77 -42.06 -13.24
N PHE A 917 -7.38 -41.87 -12.07
CA PHE A 917 -7.93 -42.98 -11.30
C PHE A 917 -9.28 -42.63 -10.67
N ASN A 918 -10.37 -42.99 -11.35
CA ASN A 918 -11.66 -43.17 -10.69
C ASN A 918 -11.73 -44.63 -10.18
N PRO A 919 -11.70 -44.88 -8.85
CA PRO A 919 -11.76 -46.25 -8.31
C PRO A 919 -13.13 -46.92 -8.49
N ASP A 920 -14.19 -46.15 -8.76
CA ASP A 920 -15.59 -46.63 -8.84
C ASP A 920 -16.38 -45.85 -9.93
N PRO A 921 -16.10 -46.10 -11.23
CA PRO A 921 -16.68 -45.33 -12.34
C PRO A 921 -18.17 -45.63 -12.54
N LYS A 922 -19.02 -44.61 -12.34
CA LYS A 922 -20.50 -44.71 -12.34
C LYS A 922 -21.15 -44.72 -13.73
N GLY A 923 -20.67 -45.57 -14.63
CA GLY A 923 -21.26 -45.68 -15.97
C GLY A 923 -20.50 -46.62 -16.90
N PHE A 924 -20.50 -46.30 -18.19
CA PHE A 924 -19.64 -46.97 -19.16
C PHE A 924 -18.16 -46.72 -18.82
N SER A 925 -17.37 -47.80 -18.74
CA SER A 925 -15.92 -47.74 -18.59
C SER A 925 -15.23 -48.82 -19.40
N SER A 926 -14.09 -48.51 -20.02
CA SER A 926 -13.29 -49.49 -20.76
C SER A 926 -11.80 -49.18 -20.61
N CYS A 927 -11.02 -50.15 -20.14
CA CYS A 927 -9.63 -49.94 -19.75
C CYS A 927 -8.66 -50.74 -20.64
N GLY A 928 -7.50 -50.16 -20.97
CA GLY A 928 -6.47 -50.78 -21.79
C GLY A 928 -6.79 -50.78 -23.29
N VAL A 929 -7.62 -49.84 -23.74
CA VAL A 929 -8.04 -49.73 -25.13
C VAL A 929 -6.89 -49.17 -25.98
N ALA A 930 -6.68 -49.74 -27.17
CA ALA A 930 -5.72 -49.19 -28.13
C ALA A 930 -6.34 -48.01 -28.89
N LEU A 931 -5.69 -46.84 -28.82
CA LEU A 931 -6.03 -45.66 -29.63
C LEU A 931 -5.03 -45.57 -30.79
N SER A 932 -5.51 -45.45 -32.03
CA SER A 932 -4.69 -45.44 -33.25
C SER A 932 -5.12 -44.36 -34.24
N GLU A 933 -4.34 -44.17 -35.32
CA GLU A 933 -4.58 -43.16 -36.36
C GLU A 933 -4.82 -41.74 -35.82
N ILE A 934 -4.12 -41.35 -34.74
CA ILE A 934 -4.24 -40.01 -34.16
C ILE A 934 -3.77 -38.97 -35.19
N LYS A 935 -4.68 -38.08 -35.61
CA LYS A 935 -4.46 -37.02 -36.61
C LYS A 935 -4.82 -35.67 -36.00
N ILE A 936 -3.93 -34.71 -36.13
CA ILE A 936 -4.08 -33.39 -35.53
C ILE A 936 -5.05 -32.54 -36.36
N VAL A 937 -6.04 -31.94 -35.68
CA VAL A 937 -7.03 -31.03 -36.27
C VAL A 937 -6.71 -29.57 -35.90
N LYS A 938 -6.36 -29.33 -34.63
CA LYS A 938 -5.82 -28.07 -34.08
C LYS A 938 -4.74 -28.39 -33.06
N HIS A 939 -3.65 -27.64 -33.04
CA HIS A 939 -2.61 -27.77 -32.01
C HIS A 939 -1.93 -26.42 -31.75
N LEU A 940 -2.11 -25.87 -30.55
CA LEU A 940 -1.84 -24.47 -30.23
C LEU A 940 -1.07 -24.36 -28.92
N SER A 941 -0.15 -23.41 -28.82
CA SER A 941 0.59 -23.14 -27.59
C SER A 941 -0.24 -22.29 -26.64
N LEU A 942 -0.26 -22.68 -25.36
CA LEU A 942 -0.78 -21.89 -24.25
C LEU A 942 0.35 -21.46 -23.29
N SER A 943 1.59 -21.37 -23.78
CA SER A 943 2.66 -20.64 -23.08
C SER A 943 2.26 -19.16 -22.95
N PRO A 944 2.51 -18.49 -21.81
CA PRO A 944 2.18 -17.07 -21.62
C PRO A 944 2.67 -16.18 -22.77
N THR A 945 3.88 -16.45 -23.27
CA THR A 945 4.48 -15.79 -24.45
C THR A 945 3.66 -15.86 -25.73
N SER A 946 2.82 -16.89 -25.91
CA SER A 946 1.96 -17.12 -27.07
C SER A 946 0.52 -16.63 -26.91
N LEU A 947 0.09 -16.28 -25.69
CA LEU A 947 -1.28 -15.84 -25.44
C LEU A 947 -1.53 -14.41 -25.99
N ALA A 948 -2.78 -14.10 -26.30
CA ALA A 948 -3.20 -12.76 -26.65
C ALA A 948 -3.10 -11.82 -25.44
N ARG A 949 -2.62 -10.59 -25.66
CA ARG A 949 -2.56 -9.56 -24.61
C ARG A 949 -3.94 -9.15 -24.12
N GLU A 950 -4.97 -9.20 -24.97
CA GLU A 950 -6.36 -8.95 -24.58
C GLU A 950 -7.33 -10.07 -24.94
N TYR A 951 -8.43 -10.12 -24.18
CA TYR A 951 -9.56 -11.01 -24.50
C TYR A 951 -10.26 -10.51 -25.77
N PRO A 952 -10.78 -11.40 -26.61
CA PRO A 952 -11.50 -10.99 -27.81
C PRO A 952 -12.81 -10.28 -27.44
N LEU A 953 -13.22 -9.35 -28.31
CA LEU A 953 -14.48 -8.61 -28.12
C LEU A 953 -15.68 -9.57 -28.10
N PHE A 954 -15.65 -10.60 -28.94
CA PHE A 954 -16.67 -11.63 -29.11
C PHE A 954 -16.04 -13.04 -29.01
N MET A 955 -16.77 -13.98 -28.42
CA MET A 955 -16.26 -15.29 -28.02
C MET A 955 -15.99 -16.23 -29.23
N PRO A 956 -14.74 -16.71 -29.41
CA PRO A 956 -14.36 -17.55 -30.55
C PRO A 956 -14.28 -19.05 -30.20
N PHE A 957 -14.66 -19.89 -31.16
CA PHE A 957 -14.66 -21.35 -31.06
C PHE A 957 -14.07 -21.98 -32.32
N PHE A 958 -13.45 -23.14 -32.18
CA PHE A 958 -13.28 -24.04 -33.33
C PHE A 958 -14.60 -24.77 -33.59
N LEU A 959 -15.00 -24.89 -34.86
CA LEU A 959 -16.13 -25.69 -35.33
C LEU A 959 -15.62 -26.78 -36.27
N TYR A 960 -15.76 -28.03 -35.85
CA TYR A 960 -15.13 -29.19 -36.51
C TYR A 960 -16.02 -30.43 -36.48
N GLY A 961 -15.67 -31.45 -37.27
CA GLY A 961 -16.38 -32.73 -37.31
C GLY A 961 -16.64 -33.22 -38.74
N THR A 962 -17.65 -34.09 -38.86
CA THR A 962 -18.13 -34.61 -40.15
C THR A 962 -19.25 -33.72 -40.72
N PRO A 963 -19.70 -33.96 -41.97
CA PRO A 963 -20.95 -33.37 -42.46
C PRO A 963 -22.16 -33.71 -41.58
N GLY A 964 -22.20 -34.91 -40.97
CA GLY A 964 -23.31 -35.41 -40.15
C GLY A 964 -23.26 -35.02 -38.67
N GLN A 965 -22.07 -34.93 -38.06
CA GLN A 965 -21.88 -34.53 -36.67
C GLN A 965 -20.80 -33.46 -36.54
N LYS A 966 -21.17 -32.33 -35.96
CA LYS A 966 -20.29 -31.18 -35.71
C LYS A 966 -20.15 -30.93 -34.21
N HIS A 967 -19.04 -30.34 -33.84
CA HIS A 967 -18.62 -30.12 -32.46
C HIS A 967 -17.90 -28.77 -32.34
N ILE A 968 -17.85 -28.23 -31.12
CA ILE A 968 -17.11 -27.00 -30.81
C ILE A 968 -16.23 -27.13 -29.58
N ASP A 969 -15.16 -26.33 -29.56
CA ASP A 969 -14.32 -26.05 -28.39
C ASP A 969 -13.87 -24.58 -28.40
N HIS A 970 -13.86 -23.93 -27.25
CA HIS A 970 -13.56 -22.50 -27.06
C HIS A 970 -12.08 -22.19 -27.30
N ILE A 971 -11.73 -21.16 -28.09
CA ILE A 971 -10.33 -20.82 -28.40
C ILE A 971 -9.70 -20.05 -27.24
N LEU A 972 -8.71 -20.65 -26.57
CA LEU A 972 -8.17 -20.18 -25.29
C LEU A 972 -7.13 -19.05 -25.43
N LEU A 973 -7.54 -17.92 -25.99
CA LEU A 973 -6.65 -16.82 -26.40
C LEU A 973 -5.87 -16.16 -25.26
N LYS A 974 -6.50 -15.85 -24.13
CA LYS A 974 -5.88 -15.17 -22.96
C LYS A 974 -6.21 -15.95 -21.69
N ALA A 975 -5.33 -15.87 -20.69
CA ALA A 975 -5.47 -16.52 -19.39
C ALA A 975 -5.71 -15.49 -18.27
N PRO A 976 -6.46 -15.83 -17.20
CA PRO A 976 -7.27 -17.04 -17.01
C PRO A 976 -8.44 -17.12 -18.01
N ASN A 977 -9.09 -18.28 -18.13
CA ASN A 977 -10.24 -18.46 -19.04
C ASN A 977 -11.17 -19.62 -18.61
N ALA A 978 -12.18 -19.93 -19.41
CA ALA A 978 -12.93 -21.18 -19.34
C ALA A 978 -12.79 -21.97 -20.66
N GLN A 979 -12.53 -23.27 -20.57
CA GLN A 979 -12.73 -24.17 -21.70
C GLN A 979 -14.23 -24.50 -21.77
N LEU A 980 -14.85 -24.28 -22.93
CA LEU A 980 -16.26 -24.55 -23.19
C LEU A 980 -16.38 -25.40 -24.45
N SER A 981 -16.95 -26.60 -24.33
CA SER A 981 -17.01 -27.56 -25.43
C SER A 981 -18.43 -28.15 -25.56
N SER A 982 -18.91 -28.35 -26.80
CA SER A 982 -20.23 -28.96 -27.06
C SER A 982 -20.18 -29.93 -28.23
N SER A 983 -20.92 -31.04 -28.10
CA SER A 983 -20.93 -32.14 -29.07
C SER A 983 -22.29 -32.33 -29.73
N ARG A 984 -22.28 -32.63 -31.04
CA ARG A 984 -23.46 -32.68 -31.91
C ARG A 984 -24.22 -31.35 -31.91
N VAL A 985 -23.49 -30.27 -32.19
CA VAL A 985 -24.06 -28.95 -32.44
C VAL A 985 -24.74 -28.93 -33.82
N HIS A 986 -25.78 -28.11 -33.97
CA HIS A 986 -26.48 -27.92 -35.24
C HIS A 986 -26.21 -26.51 -35.78
N PHE A 987 -25.80 -26.40 -37.04
CA PHE A 987 -25.52 -25.14 -37.73
C PHE A 987 -26.49 -24.97 -38.90
N SER A 988 -27.15 -23.81 -38.99
CA SER A 988 -28.01 -23.42 -40.12
C SER A 988 -27.51 -22.11 -40.74
N PHE A 989 -27.32 -22.09 -42.05
CA PHE A 989 -26.94 -20.91 -42.82
C PHE A 989 -28.09 -19.89 -42.92
N ASP A 990 -27.77 -18.62 -43.12
CA ASP A 990 -28.78 -17.58 -43.40
C ASP A 990 -29.36 -17.72 -44.82
N GLU A 991 -30.69 -17.77 -44.93
CA GLU A 991 -31.42 -18.03 -46.20
C GLU A 991 -31.36 -16.89 -47.24
N HIS A 992 -30.64 -15.80 -46.96
CA HIS A 992 -30.59 -14.59 -47.80
C HIS A 992 -29.17 -14.18 -48.23
N ALA A 993 -28.18 -15.07 -48.10
CA ALA A 993 -26.96 -14.97 -48.89
C ALA A 993 -27.31 -15.18 -50.39
N GLY A 994 -26.72 -14.37 -51.28
CA GLY A 994 -27.05 -14.35 -52.71
C GLY A 994 -26.82 -15.68 -53.45
N PRO A 995 -27.36 -15.83 -54.67
CA PRO A 995 -27.36 -17.11 -55.39
C PRO A 995 -25.94 -17.62 -55.71
N ALA A 996 -25.69 -18.88 -55.33
CA ALA A 996 -24.46 -19.68 -55.51
C ALA A 996 -23.22 -19.17 -54.71
N GLU A 997 -22.71 -19.80 -53.64
CA GLU A 997 -22.67 -21.23 -53.27
C GLU A 997 -22.54 -21.45 -51.74
N PRO A 998 -23.63 -21.67 -50.98
CA PRO A 998 -23.51 -22.06 -49.58
C PRO A 998 -22.93 -23.49 -49.45
N ALA A 999 -21.90 -23.64 -48.60
CA ALA A 999 -21.27 -24.89 -48.15
C ALA A 999 -20.39 -25.71 -49.13
N LYS A 1000 -20.21 -25.32 -50.40
CA LYS A 1000 -19.19 -25.97 -51.27
C LYS A 1000 -17.78 -25.52 -50.87
N GLY A 1001 -17.05 -26.36 -50.14
CA GLY A 1001 -15.63 -26.18 -49.83
C GLY A 1001 -15.28 -25.96 -48.36
N ILE A 1002 -16.28 -25.86 -47.46
CA ILE A 1002 -16.01 -25.83 -46.01
C ILE A 1002 -15.79 -27.26 -45.51
N ASP A 1003 -14.51 -27.67 -45.38
CA ASP A 1003 -14.18 -28.97 -44.76
C ASP A 1003 -14.10 -28.86 -43.24
N PHE A 1004 -15.19 -29.26 -42.58
CA PHE A 1004 -15.28 -29.35 -41.12
C PHE A 1004 -14.29 -30.36 -40.51
N ARG A 1005 -13.70 -31.28 -41.29
CA ARG A 1005 -12.70 -32.25 -40.76
C ARG A 1005 -11.39 -31.58 -40.38
N CYS A 1006 -10.99 -30.55 -41.14
CA CYS A 1006 -9.86 -29.68 -40.83
C CYS A 1006 -10.24 -28.59 -39.81
N GLY A 1007 -11.53 -28.28 -39.68
CA GLY A 1007 -12.13 -27.37 -38.70
C GLY A 1007 -11.98 -25.88 -39.06
N VAL A 1008 -13.05 -25.12 -38.90
CA VAL A 1008 -13.08 -23.66 -39.12
C VAL A 1008 -13.10 -22.89 -37.79
N ILE A 1009 -12.86 -21.58 -37.85
CA ILE A 1009 -13.07 -20.68 -36.72
C ILE A 1009 -14.50 -20.13 -36.80
N MET A 1010 -15.19 -20.08 -35.67
CA MET A 1010 -16.54 -19.55 -35.50
C MET A 1010 -16.53 -18.50 -34.40
N ILE A 1011 -17.16 -17.36 -34.63
CA ILE A 1011 -17.36 -16.33 -33.60
C ILE A 1011 -18.83 -16.26 -33.23
N LEU A 1012 -19.13 -16.18 -31.93
CA LEU A 1012 -20.48 -15.90 -31.43
C LEU A 1012 -20.74 -14.38 -31.51
N ASP A 1013 -21.51 -13.94 -32.50
CA ASP A 1013 -21.69 -12.52 -32.88
C ASP A 1013 -22.24 -11.62 -31.75
N GLU A 1014 -22.81 -12.22 -30.69
CA GLU A 1014 -23.48 -11.53 -29.58
C GLU A 1014 -22.80 -11.77 -28.22
N VAL A 1015 -21.95 -12.79 -28.07
CA VAL A 1015 -21.40 -13.22 -26.78
C VAL A 1015 -20.05 -12.54 -26.55
N ARG A 1016 -20.01 -11.58 -25.63
CA ARG A 1016 -18.81 -10.79 -25.34
C ARG A 1016 -17.93 -11.48 -24.28
N GLU A 1017 -16.80 -12.04 -24.70
CA GLU A 1017 -15.93 -12.77 -23.78
C GLU A 1017 -15.32 -11.84 -22.71
N HIS A 1018 -14.70 -10.74 -23.13
CA HIS A 1018 -14.04 -9.76 -22.24
C HIS A 1018 -14.92 -9.26 -21.07
N THR A 1019 -16.25 -9.25 -21.20
CA THR A 1019 -17.17 -8.83 -20.12
C THR A 1019 -17.49 -9.93 -19.09
N MET A 1020 -17.02 -11.17 -19.29
CA MET A 1020 -17.26 -12.31 -18.39
C MET A 1020 -15.96 -12.84 -17.75
N GLN A 1021 -14.83 -12.17 -17.99
CA GLN A 1021 -13.52 -12.58 -17.49
C GLN A 1021 -13.12 -11.77 -16.23
N PRO A 1022 -12.46 -12.38 -15.23
CA PRO A 1022 -12.08 -13.79 -15.16
C PRO A 1022 -13.21 -14.70 -14.64
N TYR A 1023 -13.39 -15.88 -15.22
CA TYR A 1023 -14.31 -16.91 -14.70
C TYR A 1023 -13.86 -17.43 -13.31
N GLY A 1024 -14.48 -16.93 -12.24
CA GLY A 1024 -14.32 -17.43 -10.87
C GLY A 1024 -15.24 -18.60 -10.54
N ARG A 1025 -14.98 -19.32 -9.43
CA ARG A 1025 -15.75 -20.52 -9.02
C ARG A 1025 -17.27 -20.32 -8.89
N GLY A 1026 -17.71 -19.11 -8.52
CA GLY A 1026 -19.14 -18.74 -8.46
C GLY A 1026 -19.70 -18.20 -9.79
N HIS A 1027 -18.86 -17.76 -10.72
CA HIS A 1027 -19.26 -17.17 -12.00
C HIS A 1027 -19.23 -18.25 -13.10
N ARG A 1028 -20.35 -18.96 -13.28
CA ARG A 1028 -20.50 -19.96 -14.34
C ARG A 1028 -21.04 -19.32 -15.63
N PRO A 1029 -20.59 -19.76 -16.82
CA PRO A 1029 -21.06 -19.28 -18.13
C PRO A 1029 -22.47 -19.78 -18.44
N ASN A 1030 -23.48 -19.27 -17.73
CA ASN A 1030 -24.88 -19.70 -17.81
C ASN A 1030 -25.54 -19.51 -19.20
N PHE A 1031 -24.91 -18.75 -20.09
CA PHE A 1031 -25.31 -18.68 -21.50
C PHE A 1031 -25.03 -20.00 -22.24
N PHE A 1032 -23.96 -20.73 -21.90
CA PHE A 1032 -23.48 -21.93 -22.60
C PHE A 1032 -24.22 -23.21 -22.14
N ALA A 1033 -25.54 -23.18 -22.20
CA ALA A 1033 -26.41 -24.28 -21.74
C ALA A 1033 -26.91 -25.16 -22.92
N PRO A 1034 -27.30 -26.44 -22.66
CA PRO A 1034 -27.79 -27.34 -23.70
C PRO A 1034 -28.94 -26.72 -24.52
N ARG A 1035 -28.91 -26.92 -25.85
CA ARG A 1035 -29.89 -26.36 -26.82
C ARG A 1035 -30.00 -24.84 -26.88
N LYS A 1036 -29.08 -24.06 -26.28
CA LYS A 1036 -29.00 -22.62 -26.55
C LYS A 1036 -28.57 -22.36 -27.99
N THR A 1037 -29.13 -21.31 -28.61
CA THR A 1037 -28.86 -20.91 -29.99
C THR A 1037 -28.22 -19.53 -30.02
N PHE A 1038 -27.23 -19.34 -30.90
CA PHE A 1038 -26.46 -18.11 -31.04
C PHE A 1038 -26.37 -17.70 -32.51
N ARG A 1039 -26.34 -16.38 -32.76
CA ARG A 1039 -25.89 -15.81 -34.04
C ARG A 1039 -24.39 -16.01 -34.20
N VAL A 1040 -23.94 -16.43 -35.38
CA VAL A 1040 -22.55 -16.84 -35.62
C VAL A 1040 -22.03 -16.45 -36.99
N SER A 1041 -20.74 -16.10 -37.02
CA SER A 1041 -19.94 -15.89 -38.23
C SER A 1041 -18.84 -16.96 -38.33
N LEU A 1042 -18.69 -17.57 -39.51
CA LEU A 1042 -17.64 -18.56 -39.80
C LEU A 1042 -16.49 -17.91 -40.56
N TYR A 1043 -15.26 -18.32 -40.25
CA TYR A 1043 -14.02 -17.82 -40.82
C TYR A 1043 -13.06 -18.97 -41.15
N SER A 1044 -12.22 -18.78 -42.17
CA SER A 1044 -11.16 -19.75 -42.47
C SER A 1044 -10.10 -19.71 -41.37
N ASP A 1045 -9.68 -20.87 -40.90
CA ASP A 1045 -8.46 -20.98 -40.10
C ASP A 1045 -7.24 -20.76 -41.05
N PRO A 1046 -6.36 -19.77 -40.79
CA PRO A 1046 -5.19 -19.50 -41.63
C PRO A 1046 -4.14 -20.64 -41.60
N PHE A 1047 -4.21 -21.54 -40.62
CA PHE A 1047 -3.36 -22.72 -40.46
C PHE A 1047 -4.13 -24.05 -40.69
N SER A 1048 -5.31 -24.00 -41.32
CA SER A 1048 -6.07 -25.20 -41.71
C SER A 1048 -5.17 -26.20 -42.46
N GLY A 1049 -5.13 -27.45 -41.99
CA GLY A 1049 -4.29 -28.52 -42.55
C GLY A 1049 -2.77 -28.40 -42.31
N GLN A 1050 -2.29 -27.38 -41.58
CA GLN A 1050 -0.86 -27.11 -41.37
C GLN A 1050 -0.36 -27.44 -39.94
N TYR A 1051 -1.26 -27.80 -39.02
CA TYR A 1051 -0.91 -28.12 -37.63
C TYR A 1051 -0.06 -29.41 -37.53
N GLY A 1052 1.10 -29.32 -36.88
CA GLY A 1052 2.04 -30.42 -36.69
C GLY A 1052 2.12 -30.94 -35.26
N CYS A 1053 3.05 -31.87 -35.01
CA CYS A 1053 3.33 -32.41 -33.67
C CYS A 1053 3.94 -31.39 -32.68
N THR A 1054 4.30 -30.19 -33.16
CA THR A 1054 4.68 -29.03 -32.35
C THR A 1054 3.52 -28.03 -32.35
N PRO A 1055 3.12 -27.46 -31.20
CA PRO A 1055 2.03 -26.49 -31.14
C PRO A 1055 2.35 -25.22 -31.93
N THR A 1056 1.37 -24.70 -32.66
CA THR A 1056 1.43 -23.40 -33.34
C THR A 1056 1.17 -22.27 -32.33
N ASP A 1057 1.81 -21.12 -32.50
CA ASP A 1057 1.57 -19.95 -31.66
C ASP A 1057 0.14 -19.41 -31.84
N ILE A 1058 -0.66 -19.36 -30.77
CA ILE A 1058 -2.10 -19.04 -30.85
C ILE A 1058 -2.37 -17.57 -31.20
N ARG A 1059 -1.50 -16.64 -30.77
CA ARG A 1059 -1.56 -15.23 -31.19
C ARG A 1059 -1.34 -15.11 -32.69
N THR A 1060 -0.40 -15.87 -33.26
CA THR A 1060 -0.14 -15.89 -34.72
C THR A 1060 -1.33 -16.42 -35.53
N VAL A 1061 -2.13 -17.36 -34.99
CA VAL A 1061 -3.39 -17.79 -35.62
C VAL A 1061 -4.43 -16.66 -35.62
N TRP A 1062 -4.54 -15.94 -34.50
CA TRP A 1062 -5.51 -14.85 -34.32
C TRP A 1062 -5.17 -13.59 -35.13
N GLU A 1063 -3.91 -13.19 -35.17
CA GLU A 1063 -3.43 -12.02 -35.94
C GLU A 1063 -3.56 -12.20 -37.46
N ARG A 1064 -3.64 -13.45 -37.95
CA ARG A 1064 -3.85 -13.78 -39.37
C ARG A 1064 -5.32 -13.99 -39.75
N LEU A 1065 -6.26 -13.79 -38.83
CA LEU A 1065 -7.68 -14.01 -39.05
C LEU A 1065 -8.34 -12.79 -39.70
N ASP A 1066 -8.75 -12.92 -40.98
CA ASP A 1066 -9.50 -11.86 -41.69
C ASP A 1066 -10.95 -11.78 -41.16
N LEU A 1067 -11.14 -11.04 -40.07
CA LEU A 1067 -12.44 -10.76 -39.47
C LEU A 1067 -13.39 -9.98 -40.40
N GLY A 1068 -12.87 -9.32 -41.44
CA GLY A 1068 -13.65 -8.61 -42.45
C GLY A 1068 -14.31 -9.53 -43.49
N LYS A 1069 -13.84 -10.78 -43.61
CA LYS A 1069 -14.24 -11.71 -44.67
C LYS A 1069 -14.74 -13.06 -44.12
N PRO A 1070 -15.94 -13.11 -43.50
CA PRO A 1070 -16.54 -14.36 -43.09
C PRO A 1070 -16.87 -15.24 -44.30
N LEU A 1071 -16.61 -16.55 -44.18
CA LEU A 1071 -16.99 -17.58 -45.14
C LEU A 1071 -18.51 -17.77 -45.22
N ALA A 1072 -19.20 -17.59 -44.09
CA ALA A 1072 -20.64 -17.73 -43.96
C ALA A 1072 -21.14 -17.06 -42.67
N LYS A 1073 -22.44 -16.80 -42.61
CA LYS A 1073 -23.16 -16.46 -41.36
C LYS A 1073 -24.38 -17.37 -41.19
N GLY A 1074 -24.85 -17.47 -39.96
CA GLY A 1074 -25.97 -18.34 -39.60
C GLY A 1074 -26.28 -18.36 -38.12
N ALA A 1075 -26.89 -19.45 -37.68
CA ALA A 1075 -27.16 -19.74 -36.28
C ALA A 1075 -26.55 -21.10 -35.88
N LEU A 1076 -25.93 -21.16 -34.69
CA LEU A 1076 -25.49 -22.40 -34.07
C LEU A 1076 -26.37 -22.73 -32.86
N THR A 1077 -26.94 -23.93 -32.82
CA THR A 1077 -27.61 -24.49 -31.63
C THR A 1077 -26.72 -25.53 -30.95
N LEU A 1078 -26.47 -25.36 -29.65
CA LEU A 1078 -25.66 -26.26 -28.84
C LEU A 1078 -26.29 -27.64 -28.67
N GLY A 1079 -25.43 -28.66 -28.53
CA GLY A 1079 -25.86 -30.04 -28.33
C GLY A 1079 -26.45 -30.29 -26.94
N LYS A 1080 -26.74 -31.56 -26.64
CA LYS A 1080 -27.13 -32.01 -25.28
C LYS A 1080 -25.93 -32.21 -24.36
N SER A 1081 -24.78 -32.59 -24.90
CA SER A 1081 -23.50 -32.73 -24.19
C SER A 1081 -22.81 -31.38 -24.14
N ILE A 1082 -22.54 -30.90 -22.92
CA ILE A 1082 -21.79 -29.67 -22.63
C ILE A 1082 -20.67 -30.04 -21.66
N TYR A 1083 -19.47 -29.52 -21.92
CA TYR A 1083 -18.36 -29.52 -20.98
C TYR A 1083 -17.94 -28.08 -20.71
N SER A 1084 -17.59 -27.78 -19.46
CA SER A 1084 -17.11 -26.47 -19.05
C SER A 1084 -16.12 -26.59 -17.88
N ASP A 1085 -14.88 -26.13 -18.05
CA ASP A 1085 -13.92 -26.00 -16.95
C ASP A 1085 -13.29 -24.60 -16.89
N MET A 1086 -13.30 -24.04 -15.69
CA MET A 1086 -12.71 -22.75 -15.31
C MET A 1086 -11.85 -22.88 -14.05
N THR A 1087 -11.70 -24.09 -13.51
CA THR A 1087 -10.98 -24.35 -12.25
C THR A 1087 -9.64 -25.03 -12.50
N HIS A 1088 -9.58 -26.05 -13.37
CA HIS A 1088 -8.36 -26.81 -13.62
C HIS A 1088 -7.49 -26.13 -14.66
N LEU A 1089 -8.08 -25.64 -15.74
CA LEU A 1089 -7.46 -24.77 -16.74
C LEU A 1089 -6.65 -23.62 -16.12
N ASN A 1090 -7.22 -23.00 -15.07
CA ASN A 1090 -6.65 -21.85 -14.36
C ASN A 1090 -5.81 -22.21 -13.12
N ARG A 1091 -5.71 -23.50 -12.77
CA ARG A 1091 -5.08 -23.95 -11.51
C ARG A 1091 -3.58 -23.65 -11.50
N LYS A 1092 -3.10 -22.90 -10.50
CA LYS A 1092 -1.69 -22.43 -10.45
C LYS A 1092 -0.67 -23.54 -10.14
N THR A 1093 -1.06 -24.61 -9.44
CA THR A 1093 -0.23 -25.73 -8.98
C THR A 1093 -1.02 -27.04 -8.91
N VAL A 1094 -0.34 -28.19 -8.81
CA VAL A 1094 -0.96 -29.49 -8.44
C VAL A 1094 -0.22 -30.12 -7.25
N PRO A 1095 -0.91 -30.86 -6.35
CA PRO A 1095 -0.33 -31.31 -5.08
C PRO A 1095 0.94 -32.17 -5.22
N GLU A 1096 0.97 -33.08 -6.20
CA GLU A 1096 2.13 -33.95 -6.48
C GLU A 1096 3.44 -33.19 -6.74
N LEU A 1097 3.38 -31.91 -7.11
CA LEU A 1097 4.55 -31.13 -7.51
C LEU A 1097 5.06 -30.20 -6.41
N CYS A 1098 4.28 -29.90 -5.37
CA CYS A 1098 4.74 -29.06 -4.27
C CYS A 1098 5.78 -29.79 -3.40
N LEU A 1099 7.03 -29.30 -3.37
CA LEU A 1099 7.94 -29.60 -2.26
C LEU A 1099 7.48 -28.81 -1.03
N LEU A 1100 6.54 -29.38 -0.30
CA LEU A 1100 6.20 -28.93 1.04
C LEU A 1100 7.34 -29.31 2.00
N PRO A 1101 7.71 -28.46 2.98
CA PRO A 1101 8.56 -28.87 4.10
C PRO A 1101 7.96 -30.06 4.85
N THR A 1102 8.74 -30.72 5.70
CA THR A 1102 8.30 -31.85 6.53
C THR A 1102 7.36 -31.47 7.68
N GLU A 1103 6.67 -30.33 7.57
CA GLU A 1103 5.50 -30.01 8.38
C GLU A 1103 4.33 -30.84 7.84
N GLN A 1104 3.65 -31.58 8.73
CA GLN A 1104 2.45 -32.32 8.37
C GLN A 1104 1.29 -31.34 8.17
N LEU A 1105 1.27 -30.66 7.01
CA LEU A 1105 0.06 -30.05 6.49
C LEU A 1105 -0.99 -31.16 6.44
N THR A 1106 -2.00 -31.02 7.29
CA THR A 1106 -3.11 -31.95 7.43
C THR A 1106 -3.80 -32.14 6.08
N ARG A 1107 -4.59 -33.21 5.97
CA ARG A 1107 -5.43 -33.44 4.79
C ARG A 1107 -6.31 -32.22 4.50
N ASP A 1108 -6.71 -31.53 5.56
CA ASP A 1108 -7.59 -30.38 5.55
C ASP A 1108 -6.84 -29.09 5.19
N GLU A 1109 -5.56 -28.92 5.54
CA GLU A 1109 -4.74 -27.80 5.04
C GLU A 1109 -4.37 -27.93 3.55
N LEU A 1110 -4.17 -29.16 3.08
CA LEU A 1110 -4.05 -29.45 1.65
C LEU A 1110 -5.35 -29.11 0.89
N LEU A 1111 -6.51 -29.25 1.53
CA LEU A 1111 -7.80 -28.80 1.01
C LEU A 1111 -8.00 -27.27 1.15
N LEU A 1112 -7.61 -26.65 2.26
CA LEU A 1112 -7.71 -25.19 2.48
C LEU A 1112 -6.92 -24.40 1.43
N SER A 1113 -5.77 -24.92 0.98
CA SER A 1113 -5.00 -24.31 -0.13
C SER A 1113 -5.72 -24.35 -1.49
N VAL A 1114 -6.74 -25.20 -1.66
CA VAL A 1114 -7.55 -25.36 -2.89
C VAL A 1114 -9.06 -25.49 -2.57
N THR A 1115 -9.53 -24.71 -1.59
CA THR A 1115 -10.92 -24.58 -1.06
C THR A 1115 -11.56 -25.82 -0.44
N GLU A 1116 -12.25 -25.62 0.67
CA GLU A 1116 -13.69 -25.90 0.82
C GLU A 1116 -14.17 -25.38 2.19
N ASP A 1117 -14.82 -24.20 2.24
CA ASP A 1117 -15.54 -23.78 3.44
C ASP A 1117 -16.49 -22.59 3.22
N TYR A 1118 -17.73 -22.91 2.84
CA TYR A 1118 -18.88 -22.01 2.99
C TYR A 1118 -20.17 -22.82 3.13
N GLU A 1119 -20.33 -23.91 2.36
CA GLU A 1119 -21.49 -24.80 2.51
C GLU A 1119 -21.36 -25.70 3.76
N GLN A 1120 -20.17 -26.25 4.05
CA GLN A 1120 -19.90 -27.02 5.27
C GLN A 1120 -20.06 -26.15 6.53
N ILE A 1121 -19.33 -25.03 6.64
CA ILE A 1121 -19.59 -24.00 7.68
C ILE A 1121 -21.06 -23.56 7.72
N SER A 1122 -21.78 -23.45 6.59
CA SER A 1122 -23.21 -23.12 6.61
C SER A 1122 -24.08 -24.25 7.17
N GLU A 1123 -23.74 -25.53 7.02
CA GLU A 1123 -24.45 -26.64 7.67
C GLU A 1123 -24.08 -26.77 9.15
N ASP A 1124 -22.81 -26.59 9.51
CA ASP A 1124 -22.37 -26.67 10.89
C ASP A 1124 -22.80 -25.44 11.72
N ILE A 1125 -22.88 -24.23 11.14
CA ILE A 1125 -23.59 -23.09 11.76
C ILE A 1125 -25.08 -23.42 11.98
N LYS A 1126 -25.75 -24.16 11.07
CA LYS A 1126 -27.14 -24.59 11.29
C LYS A 1126 -27.24 -25.64 12.41
N ARG A 1127 -26.25 -26.52 12.57
CA ARG A 1127 -26.18 -27.49 13.69
C ARG A 1127 -25.89 -26.81 15.02
N VAL A 1128 -24.92 -25.90 15.08
CA VAL A 1128 -24.56 -25.13 16.28
C VAL A 1128 -25.73 -24.23 16.71
N ALA A 1129 -26.41 -23.57 15.77
CA ALA A 1129 -27.65 -22.83 16.04
C ALA A 1129 -28.78 -23.75 16.57
N ALA A 1130 -28.80 -25.02 16.18
CA ALA A 1130 -29.73 -26.02 16.70
C ALA A 1130 -29.28 -26.68 18.03
N HIS A 1131 -28.14 -26.28 18.60
CA HIS A 1131 -27.63 -26.79 19.89
C HIS A 1131 -27.40 -25.72 20.97
N HIS A 1132 -27.38 -24.42 20.64
CA HIS A 1132 -27.28 -23.33 21.62
C HIS A 1132 -28.62 -22.71 22.05
N THR A 1133 -29.66 -23.53 22.27
CA THR A 1133 -30.96 -23.07 22.83
C THR A 1133 -31.46 -23.92 24.02
N ALA A 1134 -30.53 -24.32 24.89
CA ALA A 1134 -30.76 -24.80 26.25
C ALA A 1134 -29.47 -24.52 27.07
N VAL A 1135 -29.45 -24.09 28.33
CA VAL A 1135 -30.53 -23.88 29.32
C VAL A 1135 -30.33 -22.54 30.05
N ALA A 1136 -31.41 -21.78 30.21
CA ALA A 1136 -31.67 -20.96 31.40
C ALA A 1136 -33.19 -20.94 31.57
N ALA A 1137 -33.72 -21.79 32.45
CA ALA A 1137 -35.15 -22.01 32.56
C ALA A 1137 -35.77 -21.13 33.66
N ASP A 1138 -36.92 -20.56 33.37
CA ASP A 1138 -38.06 -20.59 34.28
C ASP A 1138 -39.37 -20.63 33.46
N ASP A 1139 -40.40 -21.24 34.05
CA ASP A 1139 -41.78 -21.37 33.55
C ASP A 1139 -42.03 -22.00 32.15
N ILE A 1140 -41.78 -23.30 32.04
CA ILE A 1140 -42.57 -24.18 31.15
C ILE A 1140 -43.17 -25.32 31.99
N SER A 1141 -44.23 -25.01 32.74
CA SER A 1141 -45.06 -26.02 33.44
C SER A 1141 -46.46 -26.16 32.84
N ALA A 1142 -46.58 -25.96 31.51
CA ALA A 1142 -47.76 -26.32 30.73
C ALA A 1142 -47.39 -26.59 29.25
N HIS A 1143 -48.25 -27.32 28.54
CA HIS A 1143 -48.22 -27.49 27.07
C HIS A 1143 -47.03 -28.26 26.44
N ILE A 1144 -46.45 -29.23 27.15
CA ILE A 1144 -46.17 -30.52 26.50
C ILE A 1144 -47.49 -31.30 26.44
N LEU A 1145 -48.33 -31.01 25.44
CA LEU A 1145 -49.51 -31.79 25.07
C LEU A 1145 -49.99 -31.35 23.68
N ALA A 1146 -50.65 -32.26 22.95
CA ALA A 1146 -51.24 -32.06 21.61
C ALA A 1146 -50.28 -31.65 20.47
N ALA A 1147 -49.78 -32.67 19.75
CA ALA A 1147 -49.43 -32.53 18.34
C ALA A 1147 -50.70 -32.47 17.45
N VAL A 1148 -50.55 -32.65 16.13
CA VAL A 1148 -51.62 -32.95 15.13
C VAL A 1148 -52.19 -31.75 14.32
N SER A 1149 -51.38 -31.32 13.33
CA SER A 1149 -51.76 -31.30 11.89
C SER A 1149 -52.63 -30.18 11.25
N VAL A 1150 -52.64 -30.23 9.90
CA VAL A 1150 -53.62 -29.71 8.92
C VAL A 1150 -53.62 -28.21 8.53
N ARG A 1151 -53.30 -28.02 7.24
CA ARG A 1151 -53.74 -27.04 6.23
C ARG A 1151 -54.66 -25.85 6.64
N ALA A 1152 -54.35 -24.74 5.96
CA ALA A 1152 -55.25 -23.86 5.18
C ALA A 1152 -55.54 -22.43 5.71
N ARG A 1153 -55.34 -21.50 4.76
CA ARG A 1153 -55.87 -20.13 4.63
C ARG A 1153 -57.14 -19.83 5.45
N LYS A 1154 -57.19 -18.66 6.12
CA LYS A 1154 -58.29 -17.69 5.97
C LYS A 1154 -57.98 -16.30 6.59
N TYR A 1155 -58.46 -15.27 5.87
CA TYR A 1155 -58.69 -13.86 6.24
C TYR A 1155 -57.61 -13.05 7.00
N ASP A 1156 -57.05 -12.08 6.26
CA ASP A 1156 -56.62 -10.78 6.78
C ASP A 1156 -57.86 -9.93 7.15
N LEU A 1157 -57.83 -9.24 8.29
CA LEU A 1157 -58.60 -8.04 8.60
C LEU A 1157 -57.93 -7.27 9.76
N ARG A 1158 -57.43 -6.06 9.48
CA ARG A 1158 -57.18 -5.00 10.49
C ARG A 1158 -58.53 -4.37 10.92
N PRO A 1159 -58.62 -3.64 12.07
CA PRO A 1159 -58.30 -2.20 12.02
C PRO A 1159 -57.86 -1.49 13.34
N VAL A 1160 -57.04 -0.44 13.18
CA VAL A 1160 -57.17 0.93 13.79
C VAL A 1160 -56.92 1.19 15.30
N HIS A 1161 -55.90 2.04 15.56
CA HIS A 1161 -55.78 3.26 16.44
C HIS A 1161 -56.44 3.30 17.87
N GLU A 1162 -56.06 4.15 18.84
CA GLU A 1162 -55.15 5.31 18.85
C GLU A 1162 -54.54 5.63 20.25
N SER A 1163 -53.56 6.54 20.25
CA SER A 1163 -53.27 7.58 21.26
C SER A 1163 -52.47 7.27 22.56
N TYR A 1164 -51.29 7.92 22.65
CA TYR A 1164 -50.64 8.59 23.80
C TYR A 1164 -50.44 7.91 25.18
N ALA A 1165 -49.38 8.18 25.97
CA ALA A 1165 -48.02 8.68 25.70
C ALA A 1165 -47.17 8.69 27.01
N ARG A 1166 -45.82 8.58 26.85
CA ARG A 1166 -44.76 8.80 27.88
C ARG A 1166 -44.70 7.72 29.01
N ALA A 1167 -43.56 7.42 29.63
CA ALA A 1167 -42.23 8.08 29.59
C ALA A 1167 -41.04 7.08 29.65
N HIS A 1168 -39.85 7.58 29.29
CA HIS A 1168 -38.50 7.04 29.55
C HIS A 1168 -38.14 5.60 29.12
N ALA A 1169 -37.43 5.50 27.99
CA ALA A 1169 -36.41 4.48 27.73
C ALA A 1169 -35.26 5.10 26.94
N ALA A 1170 -34.01 4.82 27.30
CA ALA A 1170 -32.82 5.43 26.67
C ALA A 1170 -31.61 4.48 26.65
N VAL A 1171 -31.76 3.31 26.02
CA VAL A 1171 -30.64 2.43 25.62
C VAL A 1171 -30.88 1.97 24.19
N HIS A 1172 -30.40 2.73 23.21
CA HIS A 1172 -30.48 2.36 21.79
C HIS A 1172 -29.17 1.73 21.32
N ILE A 1173 -29.13 0.40 21.30
CA ILE A 1173 -28.17 -0.33 20.47
C ILE A 1173 -28.61 -0.16 19.01
N SER A 1174 -27.75 0.42 18.17
CA SER A 1174 -28.09 0.71 16.78
C SER A 1174 -28.22 -0.59 15.95
N ARG A 1175 -29.43 -0.85 15.45
CA ARG A 1175 -29.71 -1.84 14.41
C ARG A 1175 -29.95 -1.12 13.08
N PHE A 1176 -28.95 -1.08 12.21
CA PHE A 1176 -29.20 -0.88 10.79
C PHE A 1176 -29.72 -2.17 10.16
N ALA A 1177 -31.00 -2.17 9.79
CA ALA A 1177 -31.56 -3.18 8.89
C ALA A 1177 -31.73 -2.56 7.49
N LEU A 1178 -30.85 -2.91 6.55
CA LEU A 1178 -31.05 -2.58 5.15
C LEU A 1178 -32.07 -3.56 4.55
N ARG A 1179 -33.24 -3.05 4.17
CA ARG A 1179 -34.17 -3.70 3.24
C ARG A 1179 -34.08 -3.00 1.89
N GLU A 1180 -33.25 -3.54 1.02
CA GLU A 1180 -33.66 -4.14 -0.26
C GLU A 1180 -32.44 -4.81 -0.90
N LEU A 1181 -32.68 -5.82 -1.73
CA LEU A 1181 -31.65 -6.68 -2.30
C LEU A 1181 -31.58 -6.43 -3.80
N ASP A 1182 -30.42 -5.96 -4.28
CA ASP A 1182 -29.77 -6.29 -5.57
C ASP A 1182 -28.62 -5.30 -5.85
N ASP A 1183 -27.47 -5.48 -5.18
CA ASP A 1183 -26.19 -4.82 -5.51
C ASP A 1183 -24.98 -5.68 -5.06
N GLU A 1184 -23.93 -5.71 -5.87
CA GLU A 1184 -22.74 -6.58 -5.72
C GLU A 1184 -21.85 -6.19 -4.52
N ARG A 1185 -22.04 -4.99 -3.96
CA ARG A 1185 -21.26 -4.45 -2.81
C ARG A 1185 -21.26 -5.31 -1.55
N SER A 1186 -22.15 -6.29 -1.44
CA SER A 1186 -22.23 -7.18 -0.27
C SER A 1186 -20.99 -8.07 -0.06
N GLN A 1187 -20.16 -8.31 -1.08
CA GLN A 1187 -19.00 -9.21 -0.96
C GLN A 1187 -17.92 -8.72 0.04
N CYS A 1188 -17.79 -7.41 0.27
CA CYS A 1188 -16.88 -6.87 1.28
C CYS A 1188 -17.28 -7.18 2.74
N VAL A 1189 -18.49 -7.71 2.97
CA VAL A 1189 -18.95 -8.09 4.32
C VAL A 1189 -18.46 -9.49 4.72
N ALA A 1190 -18.18 -10.38 3.77
CA ALA A 1190 -17.77 -11.76 4.04
C ALA A 1190 -16.40 -11.82 4.75
N VAL A 1191 -15.41 -11.05 4.29
CA VAL A 1191 -14.08 -10.98 4.92
C VAL A 1191 -14.16 -10.44 6.35
N ARG A 1192 -15.02 -9.44 6.60
CA ARG A 1192 -15.27 -8.90 7.94
C ARG A 1192 -16.02 -9.86 8.86
N ARG A 1193 -16.82 -10.78 8.32
CA ARG A 1193 -17.38 -11.89 9.09
C ARG A 1193 -16.30 -12.90 9.46
N GLY A 1194 -15.57 -13.48 8.50
CA GLY A 1194 -14.49 -14.42 8.84
C GLY A 1194 -13.48 -13.87 9.85
N TRP A 1195 -13.08 -12.59 9.73
CA TRP A 1195 -12.26 -11.92 10.75
C TRP A 1195 -12.95 -11.78 12.10
N LYS A 1196 -14.23 -11.37 12.14
CA LYS A 1196 -14.97 -11.23 13.40
C LYS A 1196 -15.21 -12.58 14.05
N ASP A 1197 -15.60 -13.59 13.27
CA ASP A 1197 -16.03 -14.88 13.77
C ASP A 1197 -14.81 -15.66 14.33
N SER A 1198 -13.64 -15.61 13.67
CA SER A 1198 -12.38 -16.11 14.25
C SER A 1198 -11.86 -15.27 15.43
N CYS A 1199 -12.03 -13.94 15.42
CA CYS A 1199 -11.70 -13.12 16.60
C CYS A 1199 -12.62 -13.44 17.78
N ASP A 1200 -13.91 -13.69 17.54
CA ASP A 1200 -14.88 -14.05 18.57
C ASP A 1200 -14.55 -15.45 19.15
N GLU A 1201 -14.24 -16.45 18.33
CA GLU A 1201 -13.75 -17.76 18.82
C GLU A 1201 -12.51 -17.61 19.71
N VAL A 1202 -11.53 -16.81 19.27
CA VAL A 1202 -10.27 -16.54 19.97
C VAL A 1202 -10.42 -15.60 21.19
N LEU A 1203 -11.57 -14.94 21.35
CA LEU A 1203 -11.92 -14.11 22.52
C LEU A 1203 -12.92 -14.80 23.48
N LEU A 1204 -13.52 -15.92 23.08
CA LEU A 1204 -14.50 -16.68 23.86
C LEU A 1204 -13.96 -18.00 24.42
N GLY A 1205 -12.81 -18.49 23.91
CA GLY A 1205 -12.03 -19.61 24.45
C GLY A 1205 -11.05 -19.21 25.55
#